data_AF-A0A1T1BNC8-F1
#
_entry.id   AF-A0A1T1BNC8-F1
#
_cell.length_a   1.000
_cell.length_b   1.000
_cell.length_c   1.000
_cell.angle_alpha   90.00
_cell.angle_beta   90.00
_cell.angle_gamma   90.00
#
_symmetry.space_group_name_H-M   'P 1'
#
loop_
_entity.id
_entity.type
_entity.pdbx_description
1 polymer ?
#
loop_
_entity_poly.entity_id
_entity_poly.type
_entity_poly.pdbx_seq_one_letter_code
_entity_poly.pdbx_strand_id
1 'polypeptide(L)'
;MKVPETFKTENKTTTFPIVGIGASAGGLDAFKKLISAISADSGMAYVLVQHLSPEQPSSLTEILSQYSQIPVQEIIRNINLVPNNIYVIPENNLLIAEAGTLKLKQRTRGERRNNTIDIFFESLADVHRTFAIGVILSGTGFDGTLGFKKIKELGGATIAQDPETAAFKGMPQSAIETDAADYILAPEKIPSQLLEIHKSYITNYGYTEEEHIPKNDEEIFFQIINLILLRTGNDFRHYKYPTIRRRIARRMVPTERNTIEDYYNFLRNNKNEQDLLFNDFLIPVTYFFRDQEAFESLPNIVYPSLIRNITNNNLRIWVAGCSTGEEAYSIAISLHEYLLQTNNTDIKVQIFASDISEKGITKARSGTYSYQEVQQISAERLRNYFTRSDGNYHINKVIRDMCIFAVHNFVKDPAFAKIDLVTCRNVLIYFDSYLQNKVLGTFHYSLKDNGLLFLGKSESITNSHDLFENFGKFGKIYTRKFIAGRYVTKLYKPTPNNVSQNNVSTQIKTASENDFKKIASEILFTKYTPISVIIDLNQEILYFHGDTSPFLLPSPGQPNFNILKMAREGLFFELNNAIAKVREEKLNIKKENIQIKNQPYLVSFEMFLLPNDDERIMIIFHKIIVPETNPQKKIQEKKSDQKGIEELENELSQLYRDIKNVTEEQKILLEELQTTNEELLSSGEELQALNEELETSTEALQSNNEELVCVNDELIDRQKQLISLRNYSESIVKTIHEPLLIVNKDFIIKSANPAFYKYFNTSEKATEAYSLFEIGNCQWDIPEFRKQLLKIDTEFSIENLQLDTICPDIGKKTMIVNARLIIDSTPEGMILVALEDITDLIATNELLSNKNIELQTQNEQLEAFTSAASHDLQEPLRKIHMFCKRIFENESGLSESGKHNLERVLFSVTNMSILITDLIEYSRISFIKKEYKKTDLNVVLKKTLADIKDNILEKKAVITIFPSPQLNIIPYQIQQLFKNLILNAIKYSKEDIIPEIKIETLNPSPDEILELGGKTDINYVKICISDNGIGFSQEYASKIFNPFFRLHNSDKYHGSGLGLTLVKKIVDNHEGFIKVSSKINQGTTFYIYLPL
;
A
#
# COMPACT_ATOMS: atom_id res chain seq x y z
N MET A 1 -8.18 -36.57 -33.01
CA MET A 1 -7.16 -36.04 -32.06
C MET A 1 -7.38 -34.55 -31.95
N LYS A 2 -7.96 -34.08 -30.83
CA LYS A 2 -8.16 -32.64 -30.55
C LYS A 2 -6.95 -32.14 -29.76
N VAL A 3 -6.37 -31.04 -30.23
CA VAL A 3 -5.33 -30.26 -29.56
C VAL A 3 -6.00 -29.46 -28.43
N PRO A 4 -5.45 -29.35 -27.21
CA PRO A 4 -6.07 -28.59 -26.13
C PRO A 4 -5.87 -27.09 -26.35
N GLU A 5 -6.95 -26.33 -26.24
CA GLU A 5 -6.99 -24.87 -26.29
C GLU A 5 -6.28 -24.24 -25.08
N THR A 6 -5.58 -23.15 -25.39
CA THR A 6 -4.87 -22.25 -24.49
C THR A 6 -5.85 -21.53 -23.54
N PHE A 7 -5.60 -21.63 -22.24
CA PHE A 7 -6.36 -20.88 -21.23
C PHE A 7 -6.10 -19.37 -21.36
N LYS A 8 -7.11 -18.61 -21.81
CA LYS A 8 -7.20 -17.15 -21.57
C LYS A 8 -7.38 -16.92 -20.06
N THR A 9 -6.46 -16.19 -19.44
CA THR A 9 -6.60 -15.68 -18.07
C THR A 9 -7.56 -14.49 -18.05
N GLU A 10 -8.84 -14.75 -17.79
CA GLU A 10 -9.77 -13.71 -17.33
C GLU A 10 -9.43 -13.36 -15.86
N ASN A 11 -9.32 -12.07 -15.55
CA ASN A 11 -9.23 -11.56 -14.18
C ASN A 11 -10.51 -11.93 -13.40
N LYS A 12 -10.55 -13.10 -12.77
CA LYS A 12 -11.64 -13.47 -11.86
C LYS A 12 -11.55 -12.65 -10.58
N THR A 13 -12.40 -11.65 -10.44
CA THR A 13 -12.72 -11.04 -9.14
C THR A 13 -13.23 -12.13 -8.20
N THR A 14 -12.53 -12.34 -7.08
CA THR A 14 -12.90 -13.30 -6.04
C THR A 14 -14.28 -12.97 -5.46
N THR A 15 -15.18 -13.96 -5.42
CA THR A 15 -16.58 -13.81 -4.98
C THR A 15 -16.82 -14.24 -3.53
N PHE A 16 -15.77 -14.49 -2.75
CA PHE A 16 -15.85 -15.01 -1.38
C PHE A 16 -14.93 -14.24 -0.43
N PRO A 17 -15.20 -14.23 0.90
CA PRO A 17 -14.42 -13.47 1.86
C PRO A 17 -13.03 -14.08 2.11
N ILE A 18 -12.05 -13.21 2.29
CA ILE A 18 -10.67 -13.58 2.63
C ILE A 18 -10.31 -12.95 3.97
N VAL A 19 -9.94 -13.82 4.91
CA VAL A 19 -9.63 -13.48 6.29
C VAL A 19 -8.12 -13.44 6.47
N GLY A 20 -7.56 -12.25 6.57
CA GLY A 20 -6.17 -12.04 6.96
C GLY A 20 -6.04 -12.06 8.48
N ILE A 21 -5.20 -12.94 9.02
CA ILE A 21 -4.98 -13.11 10.46
C ILE A 21 -3.53 -12.76 10.80
N GLY A 22 -3.35 -11.69 11.57
CA GLY A 22 -2.04 -11.21 12.04
C GLY A 22 -1.78 -11.58 13.50
N ALA A 23 -0.59 -12.09 13.79
CA ALA A 23 -0.11 -12.30 15.16
C ALA A 23 1.41 -12.12 15.29
N SER A 24 1.91 -11.94 16.51
CA SER A 24 3.34 -11.81 16.79
C SER A 24 3.73 -12.70 18.00
N ALA A 25 4.45 -12.17 18.98
CA ALA A 25 4.84 -12.89 20.19
C ALA A 25 3.60 -13.47 20.91
N GLY A 26 3.65 -14.76 21.26
CA GLY A 26 2.53 -15.50 21.86
C GLY A 26 1.35 -15.78 20.90
N GLY A 27 1.50 -15.52 19.60
CA GLY A 27 0.44 -15.73 18.60
C GLY A 27 0.09 -17.19 18.33
N LEU A 28 1.00 -18.14 18.59
CA LEU A 28 0.82 -19.56 18.27
C LEU A 28 -0.35 -20.21 19.03
N ASP A 29 -0.51 -19.90 20.32
CA ASP A 29 -1.64 -20.42 21.11
C ASP A 29 -2.98 -19.81 20.65
N ALA A 30 -2.97 -18.54 20.27
CA ALA A 30 -4.15 -17.88 19.70
C ALA A 30 -4.52 -18.49 18.33
N PHE A 31 -3.54 -18.81 17.48
CA PHE A 31 -3.78 -19.51 16.21
C PHE A 31 -4.38 -20.90 16.43
N LYS A 32 -3.86 -21.71 17.36
CA LYS A 32 -4.43 -23.03 17.68
C LYS A 32 -5.89 -22.94 18.11
N LYS A 33 -6.20 -22.00 19.01
CA LYS A 33 -7.55 -21.76 19.51
C LYS A 33 -8.52 -21.32 18.41
N LEU A 34 -8.07 -20.43 17.51
CA LEU A 34 -8.89 -19.96 16.40
C LEU A 34 -9.10 -21.07 15.36
N ILE A 35 -8.02 -21.73 14.92
CA ILE A 35 -8.07 -22.74 13.84
C ILE A 35 -8.90 -23.96 14.24
N SER A 36 -8.81 -24.40 15.50
CA SER A 36 -9.61 -25.52 16.01
C SER A 36 -11.12 -25.26 16.02
N ALA A 37 -11.53 -23.99 15.99
CA ALA A 37 -12.93 -23.57 15.92
C ALA A 37 -13.43 -23.27 14.48
N ILE A 38 -12.57 -23.33 13.46
CA ILE A 38 -12.98 -23.14 12.06
C ILE A 38 -13.75 -24.38 11.57
N SER A 39 -14.94 -24.16 11.02
CA SER A 39 -15.76 -25.21 10.40
C SER A 39 -15.23 -25.63 9.04
N ALA A 40 -15.39 -26.91 8.67
CA ALA A 40 -14.99 -27.44 7.37
C ALA A 40 -15.62 -26.72 6.14
N ASP A 41 -16.83 -26.17 6.30
CA ASP A 41 -17.56 -25.47 5.23
C ASP A 41 -17.79 -24.00 5.56
N SER A 42 -16.70 -23.28 5.81
CA SER A 42 -16.76 -21.86 6.16
C SER A 42 -17.05 -20.92 4.99
N GLY A 43 -16.82 -21.38 3.75
CA GLY A 43 -16.94 -20.55 2.54
C GLY A 43 -15.89 -19.44 2.41
N MET A 44 -14.89 -19.41 3.30
CA MET A 44 -13.89 -18.35 3.41
C MET A 44 -12.47 -18.90 3.25
N ALA A 45 -11.53 -18.07 2.80
CA ALA A 45 -10.10 -18.41 2.81
C ALA A 45 -9.38 -17.67 3.94
N TYR A 46 -8.44 -18.34 4.62
CA TYR A 46 -7.72 -17.78 5.75
C TYR A 46 -6.24 -17.65 5.42
N VAL A 47 -5.65 -16.49 5.72
CA VAL A 47 -4.23 -16.21 5.47
C VAL A 47 -3.58 -15.79 6.78
N LEU A 48 -2.67 -16.61 7.30
CA LEU A 48 -1.94 -16.33 8.53
C LEU A 48 -0.62 -15.63 8.22
N VAL A 49 -0.44 -14.48 8.86
CA VAL A 49 0.79 -13.70 8.82
C VAL A 49 1.34 -13.60 10.24
N GLN A 50 2.51 -14.20 10.48
CA GLN A 50 3.19 -14.16 11.77
C GLN A 50 4.54 -13.47 11.67
N HIS A 51 4.86 -12.65 12.68
CA HIS A 51 6.21 -12.15 12.92
C HIS A 51 6.97 -13.14 13.83
N LEU A 52 7.98 -13.83 13.28
CA LEU A 52 8.91 -14.70 14.02
C LEU A 52 10.35 -14.18 13.90
N SER A 53 11.16 -14.40 14.94
CA SER A 53 12.61 -14.16 14.90
C SER A 53 13.30 -15.18 13.98
N PRO A 54 14.32 -14.81 13.18
CA PRO A 54 14.90 -15.67 12.12
C PRO A 54 15.66 -16.93 12.57
N GLU A 55 15.53 -17.36 13.82
CA GLU A 55 16.44 -18.30 14.50
C GLU A 55 15.78 -19.64 14.88
N GLN A 56 14.57 -19.94 14.41
CA GLN A 56 13.93 -21.24 14.62
C GLN A 56 13.38 -21.80 13.31
N PRO A 57 13.75 -23.01 12.87
CA PRO A 57 13.13 -23.64 11.72
C PRO A 57 11.65 -23.95 12.01
N SER A 58 10.74 -23.31 11.28
CA SER A 58 9.29 -23.36 11.48
C SER A 58 8.64 -24.68 11.03
N SER A 59 8.26 -25.54 11.97
CA SER A 59 7.19 -26.55 11.78
C SER A 59 5.78 -25.93 11.95
N LEU A 60 5.58 -24.63 11.68
CA LEU A 60 4.29 -23.95 11.97
C LEU A 60 3.14 -24.57 11.16
N THR A 61 3.34 -24.85 9.88
CA THR A 61 2.37 -25.51 9.00
C THR A 61 2.01 -26.92 9.52
N GLU A 62 3.00 -27.68 9.97
CA GLU A 62 2.81 -29.02 10.54
C GLU A 62 2.05 -28.96 11.87
N ILE A 63 2.41 -28.03 12.75
CA ILE A 63 1.74 -27.83 14.04
C ILE A 63 0.29 -27.43 13.82
N LEU A 64 0.02 -26.46 12.93
CA LEU A 64 -1.35 -25.99 12.69
C LEU A 64 -2.21 -27.02 11.98
N SER A 65 -1.63 -27.86 11.11
CA SER A 65 -2.38 -28.93 10.44
C SER A 65 -2.95 -29.97 11.40
N GLN A 66 -2.31 -30.21 12.55
CA GLN A 66 -2.82 -31.10 13.60
C GLN A 66 -4.11 -30.61 14.28
N TYR A 67 -4.37 -29.29 14.25
CA TYR A 67 -5.53 -28.67 14.91
C TYR A 67 -6.59 -28.19 13.92
N SER A 68 -6.34 -28.30 12.61
CA SER A 68 -7.24 -27.80 11.57
C SER A 68 -8.17 -28.89 11.02
N GLN A 69 -9.41 -28.52 10.71
CA GLN A 69 -10.35 -29.36 9.95
C GLN A 69 -10.24 -29.15 8.43
N ILE A 70 -9.58 -28.07 8.01
CA ILE A 70 -9.39 -27.69 6.60
C ILE A 70 -7.90 -27.69 6.22
N PRO A 71 -7.55 -27.86 4.93
CA PRO A 71 -6.14 -27.95 4.51
C PRO A 71 -5.34 -26.70 4.93
N VAL A 72 -4.16 -26.94 5.52
CA VAL A 72 -3.17 -25.91 5.86
C VAL A 72 -2.01 -26.01 4.87
N GLN A 73 -1.73 -24.94 4.14
CA GLN A 73 -0.73 -24.89 3.09
C GLN A 73 0.24 -23.73 3.33
N GLU A 74 1.53 -23.98 3.15
CA GLU A 74 2.52 -22.91 3.13
C GLU A 74 2.52 -22.20 1.77
N ILE A 75 2.68 -20.88 1.76
CA ILE A 75 2.76 -20.10 0.53
C ILE A 75 4.18 -20.22 -0.02
N ILE A 76 4.36 -20.92 -1.15
CA ILE A 76 5.70 -21.16 -1.75
C ILE A 76 5.88 -20.39 -3.07
N ARG A 77 4.78 -20.01 -3.73
CA ARG A 77 4.74 -19.29 -5.02
C ARG A 77 3.50 -18.38 -5.08
N ASN A 78 3.24 -17.75 -6.21
CA ASN A 78 1.98 -17.04 -6.44
C ASN A 78 0.81 -18.02 -6.36
N ILE A 79 -0.09 -17.83 -5.40
CA ILE A 79 -1.22 -18.72 -5.15
C ILE A 79 -2.52 -17.96 -5.41
N ASN A 80 -3.44 -18.63 -6.12
CA ASN A 80 -4.84 -18.25 -6.18
C ASN A 80 -5.55 -18.80 -4.94
N LEU A 81 -6.21 -17.92 -4.20
CA LEU A 81 -6.95 -18.30 -3.01
C LEU A 81 -8.16 -19.16 -3.38
N VAL A 82 -8.41 -20.20 -2.58
CA VAL A 82 -9.58 -21.09 -2.70
C VAL A 82 -10.33 -21.08 -1.35
N PRO A 83 -11.67 -21.09 -1.34
CA PRO A 83 -12.44 -21.21 -0.10
C PRO A 83 -12.06 -22.46 0.70
N ASN A 84 -12.30 -22.43 2.01
CA ASN A 84 -12.04 -23.54 2.95
C ASN A 84 -10.58 -24.00 2.95
N ASN A 85 -9.63 -23.07 2.83
CA ASN A 85 -8.19 -23.34 2.92
C ASN A 85 -7.52 -22.32 3.86
N ILE A 86 -6.47 -22.78 4.54
CA ILE A 86 -5.60 -21.98 5.40
C ILE A 86 -4.24 -21.85 4.73
N TYR A 87 -3.77 -20.62 4.54
CA TYR A 87 -2.49 -20.30 3.95
C TYR A 87 -1.56 -19.67 4.98
N VAL A 88 -0.33 -20.18 5.10
CA VAL A 88 0.68 -19.71 6.06
C VAL A 88 1.84 -19.07 5.32
N ILE A 89 2.22 -17.86 5.71
CA ILE A 89 3.38 -17.17 5.14
C ILE A 89 4.69 -17.86 5.56
N PRO A 90 5.64 -18.10 4.63
CA PRO A 90 6.98 -18.58 4.97
C PRO A 90 7.81 -17.49 5.67
N GLU A 91 8.84 -17.90 6.40
CA GLU A 91 9.71 -16.99 7.15
C GLU A 91 10.46 -15.98 6.25
N ASN A 92 10.80 -14.82 6.82
CA ASN A 92 11.56 -13.74 6.18
C ASN A 92 10.97 -13.15 4.88
N ASN A 93 9.71 -13.44 4.57
CA ASN A 93 9.02 -12.91 3.41
C ASN A 93 7.98 -11.84 3.78
N LEU A 94 7.68 -10.97 2.81
CA LEU A 94 6.55 -10.06 2.80
C LEU A 94 5.48 -10.64 1.89
N LEU A 95 4.21 -10.54 2.30
CA LEU A 95 3.06 -10.99 1.52
C LEU A 95 2.25 -9.79 1.06
N ILE A 96 1.99 -9.72 -0.25
CA ILE A 96 1.19 -8.66 -0.86
C ILE A 96 0.11 -9.33 -1.72
N ALA A 97 -1.15 -8.91 -1.56
CA ALA A 97 -2.21 -9.25 -2.49
C ALA A 97 -2.14 -8.31 -3.71
N GLU A 98 -2.07 -8.87 -4.92
CA GLU A 98 -2.06 -8.10 -6.17
C GLU A 98 -2.85 -8.85 -7.23
N ALA A 99 -3.80 -8.16 -7.90
CA ALA A 99 -4.65 -8.73 -8.96
C ALA A 99 -5.37 -10.04 -8.57
N GLY A 100 -5.79 -10.17 -7.31
CA GLY A 100 -6.47 -11.37 -6.79
C GLY A 100 -5.55 -12.56 -6.47
N THR A 101 -4.23 -12.39 -6.62
CA THR A 101 -3.21 -13.39 -6.26
C THR A 101 -2.40 -12.94 -5.05
N LEU A 102 -1.96 -13.90 -4.23
CA LEU A 102 -0.97 -13.63 -3.18
C LEU A 102 0.44 -13.73 -3.77
N LYS A 103 1.25 -12.67 -3.65
CA LYS A 103 2.65 -12.63 -4.07
C LYS A 103 3.59 -12.50 -2.89
N LEU A 104 4.65 -13.31 -2.91
CA LEU A 104 5.74 -13.23 -1.94
C LEU A 104 6.86 -12.33 -2.46
N LYS A 105 7.34 -11.43 -1.60
CA LYS A 105 8.57 -10.65 -1.81
C LYS A 105 9.56 -10.96 -0.71
N GLN A 106 10.85 -11.10 -1.06
CA GLN A 106 11.91 -11.22 -0.05
C GLN A 106 12.15 -9.87 0.62
N ARG A 107 12.36 -9.88 1.94
CA ARG A 107 12.75 -8.68 2.68
C ARG A 107 14.13 -8.19 2.25
N THR A 108 14.26 -6.88 1.99
CA THR A 108 15.55 -6.25 1.75
C THR A 108 16.16 -5.75 3.07
N ARG A 109 17.48 -5.83 3.23
CA ARG A 109 18.20 -5.47 4.48
C ARG A 109 18.03 -4.00 4.94
N GLY A 110 17.36 -3.15 4.17
CA GLY A 110 17.14 -1.72 4.45
C GLY A 110 15.80 -1.36 5.09
N GLU A 111 14.81 -2.25 5.11
CA GLU A 111 13.48 -1.99 5.69
C GLU A 111 13.52 -2.09 7.21
N ARG A 112 13.91 -1.00 7.88
CA ARG A 112 14.03 -0.91 9.35
C ARG A 112 12.68 -0.95 10.11
N ARG A 113 11.53 -1.08 9.44
CA ARG A 113 10.20 -1.11 10.09
C ARG A 113 9.50 -2.45 9.83
N ASN A 114 9.27 -3.21 10.89
CA ASN A 114 8.52 -4.46 10.90
C ASN A 114 7.00 -4.18 10.78
N ASN A 115 6.51 -3.85 9.59
CA ASN A 115 5.08 -3.56 9.32
C ASN A 115 4.45 -4.62 8.38
N THR A 116 4.74 -5.90 8.61
CA THR A 116 4.37 -6.96 7.64
C THR A 116 2.87 -7.23 7.65
N ILE A 117 2.24 -7.13 8.82
CA ILE A 117 0.78 -7.31 8.95
C ILE A 117 0.06 -6.10 8.33
N ASP A 118 0.53 -4.88 8.61
CA ASP A 118 -0.02 -3.66 8.00
C ASP A 118 0.07 -3.69 6.47
N ILE A 119 1.25 -3.99 5.90
CA ILE A 119 1.44 -4.07 4.43
C ILE A 119 0.50 -5.11 3.80
N PHE A 120 0.38 -6.28 4.43
CA PHE A 120 -0.50 -7.32 3.93
C PHE A 120 -1.97 -6.88 3.99
N PHE A 121 -2.43 -6.35 5.13
CA PHE A 121 -3.82 -5.89 5.29
C PHE A 121 -4.16 -4.71 4.38
N GLU A 122 -3.24 -3.78 4.14
CA GLU A 122 -3.43 -2.71 3.17
C GLU A 122 -3.64 -3.27 1.76
N SER A 123 -2.77 -4.19 1.31
CA SER A 123 -2.91 -4.83 0.01
C SER A 123 -4.17 -5.70 -0.11
N LEU A 124 -4.54 -6.40 0.97
CA LEU A 124 -5.75 -7.23 1.04
C LEU A 124 -7.00 -6.36 0.89
N ALA A 125 -7.02 -5.21 1.57
CA ALA A 125 -8.10 -4.24 1.47
C ALA A 125 -8.22 -3.67 0.05
N ASP A 126 -7.11 -3.29 -0.58
CA ASP A 126 -7.11 -2.69 -1.93
C ASP A 126 -7.62 -3.67 -3.00
N VAL A 127 -7.24 -4.94 -2.91
CA VAL A 127 -7.61 -5.98 -3.89
C VAL A 127 -9.02 -6.53 -3.65
N HIS A 128 -9.33 -6.93 -2.41
CA HIS A 128 -10.56 -7.66 -2.10
C HIS A 128 -11.66 -6.78 -1.52
N ARG A 129 -11.35 -5.52 -1.18
CA ARG A 129 -12.32 -4.49 -0.74
C ARG A 129 -13.30 -5.00 0.30
N THR A 130 -14.57 -5.19 -0.10
CA THR A 130 -15.68 -5.60 0.76
C THR A 130 -15.57 -7.04 1.26
N PHE A 131 -14.80 -7.87 0.56
CA PHE A 131 -14.53 -9.26 0.92
C PHE A 131 -13.32 -9.41 1.85
N ALA A 132 -12.56 -8.35 2.10
CA ALA A 132 -11.43 -8.38 3.03
C ALA A 132 -11.92 -8.38 4.49
N ILE A 133 -11.41 -9.31 5.30
CA ILE A 133 -11.63 -9.34 6.74
C ILE A 133 -10.27 -9.39 7.44
N GLY A 134 -10.03 -8.48 8.37
CA GLY A 134 -8.81 -8.45 9.18
C GLY A 134 -9.05 -9.01 10.57
N VAL A 135 -8.15 -9.88 11.05
CA VAL A 135 -8.14 -10.40 12.41
C VAL A 135 -6.77 -10.14 13.04
N ILE A 136 -6.75 -9.50 14.21
CA ILE A 136 -5.52 -9.27 14.99
C ILE A 136 -5.59 -10.09 16.27
N LEU A 137 -4.58 -10.92 16.48
CA LEU A 137 -4.43 -11.76 17.65
C LEU A 137 -3.28 -11.27 18.54
N SER A 138 -3.02 -12.03 19.60
CA SER A 138 -1.94 -11.78 20.56
C SER A 138 -0.61 -11.45 19.89
N GLY A 139 0.01 -10.37 20.35
CA GLY A 139 1.25 -9.88 19.79
C GLY A 139 1.80 -8.67 20.55
N THR A 140 3.12 -8.48 20.43
CA THR A 140 3.81 -7.27 20.91
C THR A 140 3.90 -6.25 19.79
N GLY A 141 3.82 -4.96 20.13
CA GLY A 141 3.89 -3.87 19.15
C GLY A 141 2.52 -3.46 18.64
N PHE A 142 2.51 -2.85 17.45
CA PHE A 142 1.33 -2.15 16.89
C PHE A 142 1.05 -2.55 15.42
N ASP A 143 1.84 -3.47 14.86
CA ASP A 143 1.74 -3.94 13.47
C ASP A 143 0.36 -4.59 13.23
N GLY A 144 -0.39 -4.05 12.26
CA GLY A 144 -1.76 -4.45 11.93
C GLY A 144 -2.81 -3.35 12.17
N THR A 145 -2.50 -2.35 13.01
CA THR A 145 -3.44 -1.27 13.34
C THR A 145 -3.79 -0.39 12.14
N LEU A 146 -2.81 -0.05 11.30
CA LEU A 146 -3.01 0.77 10.10
C LEU A 146 -3.71 -0.04 9.01
N GLY A 147 -3.35 -1.32 8.89
CA GLY A 147 -4.02 -2.29 8.04
C GLY A 147 -5.51 -2.44 8.38
N PHE A 148 -5.86 -2.52 9.67
CA PHE A 148 -7.26 -2.53 10.12
C PHE A 148 -8.01 -1.27 9.69
N LYS A 149 -7.41 -0.09 9.91
CA LYS A 149 -7.96 1.17 9.42
C LYS A 149 -8.22 1.11 7.92
N LYS A 150 -7.30 0.56 7.12
CA LYS A 150 -7.44 0.43 5.67
C LYS A 150 -8.55 -0.54 5.24
N ILE A 151 -8.62 -1.72 5.86
CA ILE A 151 -9.70 -2.69 5.65
C ILE A 151 -11.06 -2.03 5.94
N LYS A 152 -11.17 -1.32 7.06
CA LYS A 152 -12.39 -0.60 7.46
C LYS A 152 -12.75 0.53 6.50
N GLU A 153 -11.76 1.27 5.97
CA GLU A 153 -11.93 2.34 4.97
C GLU A 153 -12.63 1.81 3.71
N LEU A 154 -12.17 0.66 3.20
CA LEU A 154 -12.71 0.02 1.99
C LEU A 154 -13.94 -0.88 2.29
N GLY A 155 -14.36 -0.88 3.56
CA GLY A 155 -15.59 -1.49 4.05
C GLY A 155 -15.54 -3.00 4.25
N GLY A 156 -14.34 -3.55 4.43
CA GLY A 156 -14.14 -4.85 5.06
C GLY A 156 -14.48 -4.83 6.56
N ALA A 157 -14.43 -6.00 7.19
CA ALA A 157 -14.69 -6.16 8.62
C ALA A 157 -13.38 -6.39 9.40
N THR A 158 -13.33 -5.94 10.65
CA THR A 158 -12.11 -6.05 11.49
C THR A 158 -12.42 -6.63 12.87
N ILE A 159 -11.63 -7.60 13.32
CA ILE A 159 -11.86 -8.29 14.60
C ILE A 159 -10.55 -8.33 15.40
N ALA A 160 -10.54 -7.70 16.57
CA ALA A 160 -9.43 -7.80 17.50
C ALA A 160 -9.68 -8.88 18.55
N GLN A 161 -8.63 -9.59 18.94
CA GLN A 161 -8.68 -10.49 20.09
C GLN A 161 -8.96 -9.69 21.37
N ASP A 162 -9.83 -10.21 22.24
CA ASP A 162 -10.04 -9.66 23.58
C ASP A 162 -8.71 -9.61 24.34
N PRO A 163 -8.23 -8.42 24.76
CA PRO A 163 -6.98 -8.25 25.49
C PRO A 163 -6.87 -9.13 26.73
N GLU A 164 -7.98 -9.47 27.41
CA GLU A 164 -7.93 -10.34 28.58
C GLU A 164 -7.61 -11.81 28.25
N THR A 165 -7.83 -12.22 27.00
CA THR A 165 -7.49 -13.57 26.52
C THR A 165 -6.14 -13.64 25.81
N ALA A 166 -5.49 -12.50 25.57
CA ALA A 166 -4.24 -12.39 24.84
C ALA A 166 -3.03 -12.56 25.76
N ALA A 167 -2.08 -13.40 25.35
CA ALA A 167 -0.81 -13.55 26.07
C ALA A 167 0.01 -12.24 26.06
N PHE A 168 -0.08 -11.50 24.95
CA PHE A 168 0.47 -10.16 24.80
C PHE A 168 -0.62 -9.22 24.28
N LYS A 169 -0.98 -8.24 25.12
CA LYS A 169 -2.11 -7.34 24.87
C LYS A 169 -1.79 -6.22 23.87
N GLY A 170 -0.51 -5.94 23.60
CA GLY A 170 -0.08 -4.73 22.88
C GLY A 170 -0.75 -4.52 21.51
N MET A 171 -0.71 -5.55 20.67
CA MET A 171 -1.23 -5.46 19.29
C MET A 171 -2.78 -5.38 19.24
N PRO A 172 -3.55 -6.25 19.93
CA PRO A 172 -5.01 -6.10 20.00
C PRO A 172 -5.46 -4.80 20.67
N GLN A 173 -4.83 -4.41 21.77
CA GLN A 173 -5.15 -3.17 22.50
C GLN A 173 -4.99 -1.94 21.61
N SER A 174 -3.94 -1.90 20.78
CA SER A 174 -3.71 -0.82 19.81
C SER A 174 -4.85 -0.65 18.80
N ALA A 175 -5.35 -1.76 18.26
CA ALA A 175 -6.48 -1.74 17.32
C ALA A 175 -7.78 -1.26 17.98
N ILE A 176 -7.95 -1.54 19.28
CA ILE A 176 -9.13 -1.12 20.06
C ILE A 176 -9.05 0.36 20.43
N GLU A 177 -7.91 0.82 20.95
CA GLU A 177 -7.70 2.22 21.37
C GLU A 177 -7.83 3.21 20.21
N THR A 178 -7.51 2.77 18.99
CA THR A 178 -7.60 3.58 17.77
C THR A 178 -8.96 3.47 17.06
N ASP A 179 -9.95 2.81 17.68
CA ASP A 179 -11.29 2.55 17.11
C ASP A 179 -11.25 1.85 15.73
N ALA A 180 -10.18 1.08 15.51
CA ALA A 180 -9.91 0.38 14.26
C ALA A 180 -10.55 -1.02 14.22
N ALA A 181 -10.86 -1.62 15.39
CA ALA A 181 -11.51 -2.92 15.51
C ALA A 181 -13.05 -2.79 15.59
N ASP A 182 -13.77 -3.57 14.78
CA ASP A 182 -15.24 -3.60 14.80
C ASP A 182 -15.81 -4.55 15.87
N TYR A 183 -15.09 -5.63 16.16
CA TYR A 183 -15.46 -6.63 17.16
C TYR A 183 -14.27 -6.96 18.05
N ILE A 184 -14.55 -7.22 19.32
CA ILE A 184 -13.57 -7.64 20.34
C ILE A 184 -14.02 -8.99 20.88
N LEU A 185 -13.29 -10.05 20.55
CA LEU A 185 -13.72 -11.42 20.82
C LEU A 185 -12.56 -12.32 21.26
N ALA A 186 -12.87 -13.33 22.07
CA ALA A 186 -11.92 -14.41 22.35
C ALA A 186 -11.64 -15.24 21.07
N PRO A 187 -10.41 -15.77 20.86
CA PRO A 187 -10.05 -16.48 19.63
C PRO A 187 -10.99 -17.61 19.24
N GLU A 188 -11.54 -18.32 20.22
CA GLU A 188 -12.45 -19.44 20.03
C GLU A 188 -13.83 -19.01 19.49
N LYS A 189 -14.21 -17.74 19.69
CA LYS A 189 -15.49 -17.16 19.22
C LYS A 189 -15.38 -16.44 17.88
N ILE A 190 -14.16 -16.19 17.40
CA ILE A 190 -13.93 -15.45 16.15
C ILE A 190 -14.52 -16.22 14.95
N PRO A 191 -14.27 -17.53 14.76
CA PRO A 191 -14.81 -18.26 13.60
C PRO A 191 -16.33 -18.28 13.55
N SER A 192 -17.02 -18.44 14.69
CA SER A 192 -18.48 -18.39 14.74
C SER A 192 -19.01 -17.00 14.34
N GLN A 193 -18.34 -15.93 14.77
CA GLN A 193 -18.71 -14.57 14.39
C GLN A 193 -18.49 -14.31 12.90
N LEU A 194 -17.39 -14.82 12.33
CA LEU A 194 -17.09 -14.67 10.90
C LEU A 194 -18.19 -15.31 10.05
N LEU A 195 -18.68 -16.49 10.44
CA LEU A 195 -19.80 -17.15 9.78
C LEU A 195 -21.09 -16.31 9.86
N GLU A 196 -21.41 -15.75 11.03
CA GLU A 196 -22.59 -14.88 11.18
C GLU A 196 -22.51 -13.61 10.34
N ILE A 197 -21.34 -12.95 10.30
CA ILE A 197 -21.09 -11.78 9.44
C ILE A 197 -21.27 -12.17 7.98
N HIS A 198 -20.65 -13.27 7.56
CA HIS A 198 -20.74 -13.75 6.19
C HIS A 198 -22.19 -14.05 5.78
N LYS A 199 -22.94 -14.74 6.66
CA LYS A 199 -24.34 -15.10 6.45
C LYS A 199 -25.22 -13.85 6.39
N SER A 200 -25.06 -12.91 7.33
CA SER A 200 -25.78 -11.64 7.35
C SER A 200 -25.53 -10.82 6.09
N TYR A 201 -24.28 -10.78 5.60
CA TYR A 201 -23.94 -10.05 4.39
C TYR A 201 -24.49 -10.72 3.12
N ILE A 202 -24.59 -12.04 3.08
CA ILE A 202 -25.27 -12.75 1.98
C ILE A 202 -26.78 -12.46 2.04
N THR A 203 -27.42 -12.69 3.20
CA THR A 203 -28.88 -12.55 3.36
C THR A 203 -29.35 -11.12 3.11
N ASN A 204 -28.58 -10.11 3.50
CA ASN A 204 -28.94 -8.70 3.38
C ASN A 204 -28.22 -8.00 2.21
N TYR A 205 -27.76 -8.75 1.20
CA TYR A 205 -27.18 -8.21 -0.04
C TYR A 205 -26.01 -7.23 0.18
N GLY A 206 -25.20 -7.49 1.20
CA GLY A 206 -24.02 -6.68 1.56
C GLY A 206 -22.85 -6.84 0.60
N TYR A 207 -22.75 -7.96 -0.12
CA TYR A 207 -21.70 -8.21 -1.12
C TYR A 207 -22.09 -7.84 -2.55
N THR A 208 -23.38 -7.60 -2.82
CA THR A 208 -23.88 -7.29 -4.16
C THR A 208 -23.63 -5.82 -4.48
N GLU A 209 -23.06 -5.54 -5.66
CA GLU A 209 -22.98 -4.19 -6.21
C GLU A 209 -24.25 -3.79 -6.97
N GLU A 210 -25.15 -4.74 -7.22
CA GLU A 210 -26.42 -4.51 -7.92
C GLU A 210 -27.40 -3.65 -7.10
N GLU A 211 -28.13 -2.80 -7.83
CA GLU A 211 -29.21 -1.94 -7.30
C GLU A 211 -30.51 -2.73 -7.07
N HIS A 212 -30.66 -3.92 -7.64
CA HIS A 212 -31.92 -4.66 -7.60
C HIS A 212 -32.01 -5.60 -6.39
N ILE A 213 -32.76 -5.14 -5.39
CA ILE A 213 -33.14 -5.88 -4.18
C ILE A 213 -34.63 -6.26 -4.32
N PRO A 214 -35.14 -7.29 -3.64
CA PRO A 214 -36.58 -7.44 -3.44
C PRO A 214 -37.22 -6.11 -3.01
N LYS A 215 -38.28 -5.66 -3.71
CA LYS A 215 -38.93 -4.35 -3.47
C LYS A 215 -39.28 -4.09 -2.00
N ASN A 216 -39.66 -5.14 -1.26
CA ASN A 216 -40.00 -5.04 0.16
C ASN A 216 -38.79 -4.61 1.03
N ASP A 217 -37.62 -5.20 0.79
CA ASP A 217 -36.41 -4.90 1.56
C ASP A 217 -35.85 -3.52 1.18
N GLU A 218 -36.04 -3.10 -0.07
CA GLU A 218 -35.70 -1.75 -0.54
C GLU A 218 -36.55 -0.68 0.17
N GLU A 219 -37.85 -0.90 0.31
CA GLU A 219 -38.74 0.00 1.05
C GLU A 219 -38.33 0.11 2.53
N ILE A 220 -38.04 -1.01 3.19
CA ILE A 220 -37.60 -1.03 4.59
C ILE A 220 -36.24 -0.34 4.74
N PHE A 221 -35.31 -0.56 3.81
CA PHE A 221 -34.02 0.14 3.79
C PHE A 221 -34.22 1.66 3.77
N PHE A 222 -35.07 2.20 2.90
CA PHE A 222 -35.37 3.63 2.88
C PHE A 222 -36.07 4.12 4.16
N GLN A 223 -36.88 3.28 4.80
CA GLN A 223 -37.46 3.62 6.11
C GLN A 223 -36.40 3.74 7.21
N ILE A 224 -35.39 2.87 7.23
CA ILE A 224 -34.23 2.99 8.14
C ILE A 224 -33.49 4.31 7.89
N ILE A 225 -33.21 4.66 6.62
CA ILE A 225 -32.55 5.92 6.28
C ILE A 225 -33.37 7.13 6.74
N ASN A 226 -34.69 7.10 6.54
CA ASN A 226 -35.59 8.16 7.00
C ASN A 226 -35.61 8.29 8.53
N LEU A 227 -35.56 7.18 9.28
CA LEU A 227 -35.43 7.23 10.75
C LEU A 227 -34.16 7.94 11.18
N ILE A 228 -33.01 7.61 10.55
CA ILE A 228 -31.73 8.26 10.85
C ILE A 228 -31.75 9.74 10.44
N LEU A 229 -32.38 10.09 9.32
CA LEU A 229 -32.57 11.48 8.90
C LEU A 229 -33.40 12.29 9.90
N LEU A 230 -34.49 11.72 10.43
CA LEU A 230 -35.32 12.38 11.44
C LEU A 230 -34.58 12.56 12.77
N ARG A 231 -33.73 11.60 13.15
CA ARG A 231 -32.95 11.63 14.40
C ARG A 231 -31.78 12.61 14.34
N THR A 232 -31.04 12.61 13.22
CA THR A 232 -29.73 13.27 13.11
C THR A 232 -29.72 14.50 12.20
N GLY A 233 -30.73 14.63 11.32
CA GLY A 233 -30.80 15.69 10.32
C GLY A 233 -29.88 15.49 9.11
N ASN A 234 -29.19 14.34 9.01
CA ASN A 234 -28.29 13.97 7.92
C ASN A 234 -28.96 12.98 6.95
N ASP A 235 -28.78 13.20 5.66
CA ASP A 235 -29.44 12.44 4.60
C ASP A 235 -28.45 11.48 3.90
N PHE A 236 -28.72 10.17 4.01
CA PHE A 236 -27.89 9.12 3.43
C PHE A 236 -28.47 8.50 2.15
N ARG A 237 -29.57 9.05 1.59
CA ARG A 237 -30.23 8.49 0.40
C ARG A 237 -29.38 8.53 -0.87
N HIS A 238 -28.39 9.42 -0.93
CA HIS A 238 -27.46 9.54 -2.07
C HIS A 238 -26.05 9.05 -1.73
N TYR A 239 -25.93 8.24 -0.68
CA TYR A 239 -24.71 7.48 -0.40
C TYR A 239 -24.80 6.15 -1.13
N LYS A 240 -23.66 5.56 -1.46
CA LYS A 240 -23.61 4.26 -2.13
C LYS A 240 -24.32 3.19 -1.28
N TYR A 241 -25.42 2.63 -1.82
CA TYR A 241 -26.24 1.65 -1.12
C TYR A 241 -25.45 0.45 -0.59
N PRO A 242 -24.51 -0.16 -1.35
CA PRO A 242 -23.72 -1.28 -0.83
C PRO A 242 -22.94 -0.95 0.45
N THR A 243 -22.47 0.30 0.60
CA THR A 243 -21.76 0.75 1.80
C THR A 243 -22.70 0.82 3.00
N ILE A 244 -23.86 1.44 2.83
CA ILE A 244 -24.83 1.62 3.93
C ILE A 244 -25.48 0.28 4.32
N ARG A 245 -25.86 -0.55 3.34
CA ARG A 245 -26.41 -1.90 3.58
C ARG A 245 -25.47 -2.76 4.43
N ARG A 246 -24.17 -2.75 4.13
CA ARG A 246 -23.18 -3.48 4.94
C ARG A 246 -23.11 -2.98 6.38
N ARG A 247 -23.15 -1.66 6.61
CA ARG A 247 -23.14 -1.11 7.99
C ARG A 247 -24.40 -1.50 8.75
N ILE A 248 -25.56 -1.54 8.09
CA ILE A 248 -26.79 -2.09 8.67
C ILE A 248 -26.63 -3.58 8.98
N ALA A 249 -26.24 -4.39 7.99
CA ALA A 249 -26.05 -5.83 8.14
C ALA A 249 -25.03 -6.19 9.23
N ARG A 250 -24.02 -5.34 9.43
CA ARG A 250 -23.05 -5.44 10.51
C ARG A 250 -23.68 -5.19 11.87
N ARG A 251 -24.47 -4.11 12.04
CA ARG A 251 -25.19 -3.81 13.30
C ARG A 251 -26.26 -4.85 13.64
N MET A 252 -26.81 -5.52 12.63
CA MET A 252 -27.77 -6.60 12.81
C MET A 252 -27.20 -7.78 13.61
N VAL A 253 -25.91 -8.10 13.44
CA VAL A 253 -25.24 -9.23 14.11
C VAL A 253 -25.23 -9.09 15.65
N PRO A 254 -24.68 -8.02 16.27
CA PRO A 254 -24.71 -7.87 17.72
C PRO A 254 -26.12 -7.67 18.30
N THR A 255 -27.11 -7.33 17.48
CA THR A 255 -28.52 -7.24 17.89
C THR A 255 -29.31 -8.54 17.71
N GLU A 256 -28.66 -9.60 17.21
CA GLU A 256 -29.23 -10.92 16.92
C GLU A 256 -30.46 -10.85 16.00
N ARG A 257 -30.39 -10.01 14.95
CA ARG A 257 -31.47 -9.84 13.96
C ARG A 257 -31.06 -10.42 12.61
N ASN A 258 -31.90 -11.30 12.09
CA ASN A 258 -31.59 -12.02 10.84
C ASN A 258 -32.12 -11.29 9.59
N THR A 259 -33.19 -10.50 9.73
CA THR A 259 -33.83 -9.79 8.61
C THR A 259 -33.80 -8.27 8.83
N ILE A 260 -33.76 -7.52 7.72
CA ILE A 260 -33.78 -6.05 7.76
C ILE A 260 -35.07 -5.51 8.39
N GLU A 261 -36.18 -6.25 8.25
CA GLU A 261 -37.48 -5.91 8.85
C GLU A 261 -37.43 -6.02 10.39
N ASP A 262 -36.89 -7.11 10.92
CA ASP A 262 -36.72 -7.30 12.37
C ASP A 262 -35.84 -6.20 12.97
N TYR A 263 -34.78 -5.84 12.24
CA TYR A 263 -33.87 -4.78 12.64
C TYR A 263 -34.52 -3.41 12.61
N TYR A 264 -35.30 -3.08 11.57
CA TYR A 264 -36.06 -1.84 11.51
C TYR A 264 -37.03 -1.68 12.70
N ASN A 265 -37.77 -2.75 13.03
CA ASN A 265 -38.70 -2.74 14.16
C ASN A 265 -38.00 -2.51 15.50
N PHE A 266 -36.81 -3.10 15.69
CA PHE A 266 -35.97 -2.85 16.85
C PHE A 266 -35.45 -1.40 16.89
N LEU A 267 -34.91 -0.92 15.76
CA LEU A 267 -34.33 0.41 15.61
C LEU A 267 -35.35 1.52 15.90
N ARG A 268 -36.60 1.34 15.48
CA ARG A 268 -37.69 2.31 15.68
C ARG A 268 -37.91 2.65 17.16
N ASN A 269 -37.74 1.68 18.05
CA ASN A 269 -37.99 1.83 19.49
C ASN A 269 -36.72 2.13 20.31
N ASN A 270 -35.53 2.02 19.72
CA ASN A 270 -34.26 2.17 20.42
C ASN A 270 -33.44 3.35 19.91
N LYS A 271 -33.52 4.49 20.61
CA LYS A 271 -32.76 5.71 20.26
C LYS A 271 -31.25 5.53 20.37
N ASN A 272 -30.78 4.71 21.32
CA ASN A 272 -29.35 4.44 21.45
C ASN A 272 -28.83 3.67 20.24
N GLU A 273 -29.58 2.69 19.75
CA GLU A 273 -29.22 1.97 18.52
C GLU A 273 -29.24 2.88 17.29
N GLN A 274 -30.15 3.86 17.21
CA GLN A 274 -30.14 4.86 16.14
C GLN A 274 -28.85 5.69 16.16
N ASP A 275 -28.41 6.13 17.34
CA ASP A 275 -27.17 6.90 17.49
C ASP A 275 -25.93 6.03 17.19
N LEU A 276 -25.97 4.74 17.55
CA LEU A 276 -24.92 3.77 17.20
C LEU A 276 -24.86 3.50 15.69
N LEU A 277 -26.00 3.25 15.04
CA LEU A 277 -26.08 3.05 13.59
C LEU A 277 -25.62 4.28 12.81
N PHE A 278 -25.99 5.47 13.28
CA PHE A 278 -25.50 6.73 12.69
C PHE A 278 -23.97 6.82 12.76
N ASN A 279 -23.37 6.56 13.93
CA ASN A 279 -21.91 6.54 14.06
C ASN A 279 -21.28 5.47 13.16
N ASP A 280 -21.96 4.35 12.94
CA ASP A 280 -21.52 3.26 12.06
C ASP A 280 -21.52 3.63 10.57
N PHE A 281 -22.38 4.58 10.16
CA PHE A 281 -22.38 5.14 8.80
C PHE A 281 -21.20 6.10 8.58
N LEU A 282 -20.70 6.72 9.65
CA LEU A 282 -19.50 7.55 9.60
C LEU A 282 -18.29 6.61 9.64
N ILE A 283 -17.39 6.69 8.66
CA ILE A 283 -16.16 5.89 8.64
C ILE A 283 -15.02 6.82 9.07
N PRO A 284 -14.66 6.91 10.36
CA PRO A 284 -13.74 7.94 10.88
C PRO A 284 -12.26 7.56 10.67
N VAL A 285 -11.90 7.01 9.52
CA VAL A 285 -10.53 6.55 9.27
C VAL A 285 -9.65 7.69 8.79
N THR A 286 -8.69 8.09 9.62
CA THR A 286 -7.66 9.09 9.28
C THR A 286 -6.35 8.85 10.05
N TYR A 287 -5.28 9.47 9.56
CA TYR A 287 -3.93 9.46 10.14
C TYR A 287 -3.11 10.64 9.62
N PHE A 288 -2.06 11.03 10.35
CA PHE A 288 -1.21 12.16 9.98
C PHE A 288 -0.46 11.90 8.66
N PHE A 289 -0.39 12.92 7.82
CA PHE A 289 0.30 12.93 6.52
C PHE A 289 -0.16 11.82 5.57
N ARG A 290 -1.48 11.55 5.57
CA ARG A 290 -2.14 10.57 4.70
C ARG A 290 -1.79 10.76 3.23
N ASP A 291 -1.37 9.69 2.57
CA ASP A 291 -0.70 9.68 1.26
C ASP A 291 0.52 10.63 1.24
N GLN A 292 1.62 10.18 1.86
CA GLN A 292 2.80 11.01 2.11
C GLN A 292 3.34 11.70 0.84
N GLU A 293 3.38 10.98 -0.29
CA GLU A 293 3.76 11.53 -1.61
C GLU A 293 2.95 12.77 -1.99
N ALA A 294 1.64 12.78 -1.67
CA ALA A 294 0.78 13.92 -1.97
C ALA A 294 1.12 15.12 -1.07
N PHE A 295 1.38 14.91 0.22
CA PHE A 295 1.82 15.97 1.14
C PHE A 295 3.21 16.53 0.81
N GLU A 296 4.13 15.69 0.33
CA GLU A 296 5.46 16.13 -0.13
C GLU A 296 5.40 17.01 -1.39
N SER A 297 4.33 16.88 -2.19
CA SER A 297 4.11 17.72 -3.37
C SER A 297 3.56 19.12 -3.04
N LEU A 298 2.89 19.30 -1.89
CA LEU A 298 2.22 20.56 -1.54
C LEU A 298 3.19 21.77 -1.45
N PRO A 299 4.36 21.67 -0.79
CA PRO A 299 5.32 22.78 -0.72
C PRO A 299 5.94 23.16 -2.08
N ASN A 300 5.96 22.23 -3.04
CA ASN A 300 6.60 22.44 -4.33
C ASN A 300 5.65 23.09 -5.35
N ILE A 301 4.33 22.84 -5.23
CA ILE A 301 3.36 23.17 -6.29
C ILE A 301 2.23 24.04 -5.74
N VAL A 302 1.60 23.61 -4.64
CA VAL A 302 0.38 24.24 -4.12
C VAL A 302 0.70 25.49 -3.33
N TYR A 303 1.55 25.39 -2.29
CA TYR A 303 1.85 26.54 -1.42
C TYR A 303 2.51 27.72 -2.16
N PRO A 304 3.46 27.54 -3.11
CA PRO A 304 4.00 28.66 -3.87
C PRO A 304 2.93 29.40 -4.70
N SER A 305 1.99 28.66 -5.30
CA SER A 305 0.87 29.23 -6.07
C SER A 305 -0.09 30.01 -5.18
N LEU A 306 -0.45 29.43 -4.02
CA LEU A 306 -1.31 30.09 -3.05
C LEU A 306 -0.70 31.41 -2.56
N ILE A 307 0.58 31.42 -2.18
CA ILE A 307 1.24 32.64 -1.68
C ILE A 307 1.30 33.74 -2.74
N ARG A 308 1.57 33.41 -4.01
CA ARG A 308 1.58 34.40 -5.10
C ARG A 308 0.23 35.07 -5.31
N ASN A 309 -0.87 34.35 -5.05
CA ASN A 309 -2.23 34.82 -5.29
C ASN A 309 -2.92 35.38 -4.03
N ILE A 310 -2.22 35.45 -2.89
CA ILE A 310 -2.78 35.99 -1.65
C ILE A 310 -3.06 37.48 -1.79
N THR A 311 -4.25 37.87 -1.34
CA THR A 311 -4.66 39.26 -1.15
C THR A 311 -4.79 39.53 0.34
N ASN A 312 -4.18 40.62 0.83
CA ASN A 312 -4.19 41.05 2.24
C ASN A 312 -3.49 40.13 3.25
N ASN A 313 -2.46 39.36 2.85
CA ASN A 313 -1.67 38.49 3.73
C ASN A 313 -2.50 37.52 4.60
N ASN A 314 -3.69 37.13 4.13
CA ASN A 314 -4.55 36.18 4.84
C ASN A 314 -4.85 34.97 3.96
N LEU A 315 -4.42 33.79 4.41
CA LEU A 315 -4.61 32.52 3.73
C LEU A 315 -5.70 31.71 4.42
N ARG A 316 -6.77 31.38 3.69
CA ARG A 316 -7.93 30.65 4.22
C ARG A 316 -8.03 29.28 3.57
N ILE A 317 -7.97 28.23 4.38
CA ILE A 317 -8.02 26.84 3.93
C ILE A 317 -9.27 26.18 4.54
N TRP A 318 -9.97 25.36 3.77
CA TRP A 318 -11.09 24.57 4.26
C TRP A 318 -10.81 23.07 4.12
N VAL A 319 -10.77 22.37 5.25
CA VAL A 319 -10.65 20.91 5.36
C VAL A 319 -12.04 20.33 5.59
N ALA A 320 -12.65 19.80 4.53
CA ALA A 320 -13.96 19.19 4.56
C ALA A 320 -13.85 17.68 4.81
N GLY A 321 -14.46 17.19 5.91
CA GLY A 321 -14.34 15.81 6.37
C GLY A 321 -13.08 15.56 7.19
N CYS A 322 -12.80 16.41 8.18
CA CYS A 322 -11.54 16.34 8.94
C CYS A 322 -11.44 15.16 9.92
N SER A 323 -12.52 14.41 10.14
CA SER A 323 -12.61 13.33 11.14
C SER A 323 -12.06 13.78 12.51
N THR A 324 -11.01 13.13 13.01
CA THR A 324 -10.35 13.40 14.30
C THR A 324 -9.24 14.46 14.23
N GLY A 325 -9.09 15.16 13.11
CA GLY A 325 -8.28 16.37 12.97
C GLY A 325 -6.89 16.20 12.36
N GLU A 326 -6.42 14.96 12.14
CA GLU A 326 -5.07 14.66 11.68
C GLU A 326 -4.73 15.34 10.36
N GLU A 327 -5.65 15.38 9.39
CA GLU A 327 -5.43 16.05 8.10
C GLU A 327 -5.25 17.57 8.26
N ALA A 328 -6.12 18.21 9.06
CA ALA A 328 -6.05 19.64 9.30
C ALA A 328 -4.73 20.04 9.96
N TYR A 329 -4.28 19.24 10.93
CA TYR A 329 -2.99 19.45 11.59
C TYR A 329 -1.80 19.14 10.70
N SER A 330 -1.86 18.12 9.83
CA SER A 330 -0.80 17.85 8.85
C SER A 330 -0.63 18.99 7.86
N ILE A 331 -1.73 19.58 7.37
CA ILE A 331 -1.66 20.77 6.52
C ILE A 331 -1.08 21.96 7.29
N ALA A 332 -1.52 22.18 8.53
CA ALA A 332 -1.01 23.26 9.36
C ALA A 332 0.51 23.17 9.61
N ILE A 333 1.00 21.98 9.96
CA ILE A 333 2.43 21.71 10.18
C ILE A 333 3.21 21.92 8.88
N SER A 334 2.78 21.29 7.79
CA SER A 334 3.47 21.36 6.50
C SER A 334 3.53 22.79 5.96
N LEU A 335 2.45 23.56 6.11
CA LEU A 335 2.38 24.95 5.69
C LEU A 335 3.26 25.85 6.57
N HIS A 336 3.25 25.64 7.89
CA HIS A 336 4.10 26.40 8.81
C HIS A 336 5.59 26.17 8.54
N GLU A 337 6.01 24.92 8.29
CA GLU A 337 7.38 24.60 7.86
C GLU A 337 7.77 25.37 6.59
N TYR A 338 6.90 25.40 5.59
CA TYR A 338 7.13 26.12 4.34
C TYR A 338 7.22 27.65 4.53
N LEU A 339 6.35 28.24 5.35
CA LEU A 339 6.37 29.67 5.64
C LEU A 339 7.66 30.09 6.38
N LEU A 340 8.16 29.26 7.30
CA LEU A 340 9.44 29.48 7.97
C LEU A 340 10.62 29.40 7.00
N GLN A 341 10.64 28.40 6.12
CA GLN A 341 11.72 28.23 5.13
C GLN A 341 11.80 29.39 4.11
N THR A 342 10.66 29.98 3.78
CA THR A 342 10.56 31.06 2.78
C THR A 342 10.55 32.47 3.40
N ASN A 343 10.75 32.61 4.70
CA ASN A 343 10.70 33.88 5.46
C ASN A 343 9.40 34.68 5.30
N ASN A 344 8.26 34.01 5.08
CA ASN A 344 6.94 34.64 4.91
C ASN A 344 6.10 34.61 6.20
N THR A 345 6.66 35.08 7.32
CA THR A 345 6.00 34.99 8.64
C THR A 345 4.85 35.98 8.85
N ASP A 346 4.68 36.95 7.96
CA ASP A 346 3.63 37.98 8.05
C ASP A 346 2.25 37.48 7.56
N ILE A 347 2.19 36.28 6.98
CA ILE A 347 0.96 35.70 6.46
C ILE A 347 0.16 35.07 7.60
N LYS A 348 -1.07 35.55 7.81
CA LYS A 348 -2.02 34.96 8.75
C LYS A 348 -2.72 33.76 8.10
N VAL A 349 -2.61 32.59 8.73
CA VAL A 349 -3.23 31.34 8.26
C VAL A 349 -4.48 31.04 9.09
N GLN A 350 -5.59 30.69 8.40
CA GLN A 350 -6.82 30.21 9.03
C GLN A 350 -7.29 28.93 8.33
N ILE A 351 -7.31 27.82 9.06
CA ILE A 351 -7.75 26.51 8.58
C ILE A 351 -9.10 26.19 9.21
N PHE A 352 -10.16 26.23 8.41
CA PHE A 352 -11.49 25.81 8.81
C PHE A 352 -11.57 24.29 8.62
N ALA A 353 -11.75 23.53 9.69
CA ALA A 353 -11.84 22.07 9.64
C ALA A 353 -13.25 21.64 10.08
N SER A 354 -13.95 20.92 9.22
CA SER A 354 -15.35 20.55 9.43
C SER A 354 -15.59 19.07 9.26
N ASP A 355 -16.46 18.51 10.11
CA ASP A 355 -16.96 17.14 10.00
C ASP A 355 -18.41 17.06 10.53
N ILE A 356 -19.15 16.02 10.14
CA ILE A 356 -20.50 15.75 10.66
C ILE A 356 -20.47 14.98 11.99
N SER A 357 -19.34 14.35 12.32
CA SER A 357 -19.12 13.64 13.59
C SER A 357 -18.77 14.59 14.73
N GLU A 358 -19.69 14.76 15.68
CA GLU A 358 -19.43 15.54 16.90
C GLU A 358 -18.31 14.90 17.75
N LYS A 359 -18.27 13.56 17.81
CA LYS A 359 -17.22 12.80 18.49
C LYS A 359 -15.84 13.09 17.87
N GLY A 360 -15.75 13.07 16.54
CA GLY A 360 -14.53 13.38 15.80
C GLY A 360 -14.03 14.80 16.06
N ILE A 361 -14.92 15.79 15.95
CA ILE A 361 -14.60 17.20 16.20
C ILE A 361 -14.16 17.45 17.65
N THR A 362 -14.76 16.77 18.62
CA THR A 362 -14.37 16.91 20.04
C THR A 362 -12.93 16.43 20.26
N LYS A 363 -12.55 15.29 19.66
CA LYS A 363 -11.17 14.79 19.69
C LYS A 363 -10.21 15.71 18.92
N ALA A 364 -10.61 16.21 17.75
CA ALA A 364 -9.81 17.16 16.98
C ALA A 364 -9.50 18.45 17.77
N ARG A 365 -10.48 18.96 18.52
CA ARG A 365 -10.34 20.14 19.37
C ARG A 365 -9.43 19.93 20.58
N SER A 366 -9.44 18.74 21.20
CA SER A 366 -8.51 18.46 22.30
C SER A 366 -7.07 18.44 21.80
N GLY A 367 -6.85 18.01 20.54
CA GLY A 367 -5.54 17.95 19.91
C GLY A 367 -4.60 16.98 20.63
N THR A 368 -5.18 15.97 21.29
CA THR A 368 -4.48 14.92 22.04
C THR A 368 -4.52 13.63 21.24
N TYR A 369 -3.34 13.08 20.97
CA TYR A 369 -3.15 11.87 20.17
C TYR A 369 -2.30 10.86 20.93
N SER A 370 -2.59 9.57 20.75
CA SER A 370 -1.80 8.51 21.35
C SER A 370 -0.43 8.39 20.64
N TYR A 371 0.50 7.64 21.24
CA TYR A 371 1.80 7.35 20.60
C TYR A 371 1.62 6.64 19.25
N GLN A 372 0.63 5.76 19.14
CA GLN A 372 0.33 5.01 17.93
C GLN A 372 -0.16 5.92 16.79
N GLU A 373 -0.99 6.92 17.10
CA GLU A 373 -1.53 7.84 16.10
C GLU A 373 -0.48 8.77 15.50
N VAL A 374 0.59 9.07 16.24
CA VAL A 374 1.69 9.94 15.80
C VAL A 374 2.90 9.19 15.24
N GLN A 375 2.84 7.86 15.14
CA GLN A 375 3.98 7.02 14.75
C GLN A 375 4.50 7.31 13.32
N GLN A 376 3.62 7.77 12.43
CA GLN A 376 3.97 8.14 11.05
C GLN A 376 4.63 9.52 10.94
N ILE A 377 4.68 10.28 12.03
CA ILE A 377 5.30 11.61 12.07
C ILE A 377 6.82 11.46 12.27
N SER A 378 7.61 12.27 11.57
CA SER A 378 9.07 12.29 11.74
C SER A 378 9.47 12.71 13.16
N ALA A 379 10.59 12.21 13.66
CA ALA A 379 11.09 12.55 14.99
C ALA A 379 11.34 14.06 15.16
N GLU A 380 11.69 14.75 14.07
CA GLU A 380 11.86 16.21 14.05
C GLU A 380 10.53 16.95 14.24
N ARG A 381 9.49 16.58 13.47
CA ARG A 381 8.15 17.15 13.60
C ARG A 381 7.54 16.89 14.97
N LEU A 382 7.75 15.69 15.53
CA LEU A 382 7.32 15.35 16.89
C LEU A 382 7.95 16.27 17.94
N ARG A 383 9.26 16.54 17.84
CA ARG A 383 9.94 17.45 18.78
C ARG A 383 9.49 18.90 18.62
N ASN A 384 9.23 19.36 17.40
CA ASN A 384 8.95 20.76 17.12
C ASN A 384 7.48 21.13 17.34
N TYR A 385 6.55 20.22 17.07
CA TYR A 385 5.10 20.52 17.00
C TYR A 385 4.24 19.78 18.04
N PHE A 386 4.82 18.87 18.83
CA PHE A 386 4.09 18.15 19.86
C PHE A 386 4.78 18.26 21.23
N THR A 387 3.97 18.18 22.28
CA THR A 387 4.40 18.10 23.68
C THR A 387 3.87 16.81 24.30
N ARG A 388 4.74 16.07 24.98
CA ARG A 388 4.37 14.80 25.62
C ARG A 388 3.90 15.07 27.06
N SER A 389 2.66 14.73 27.37
CA SER A 389 2.06 14.83 28.72
C SER A 389 1.21 13.60 28.98
N ASP A 390 1.35 13.00 30.15
CA ASP A 390 0.54 11.85 30.61
C ASP A 390 0.52 10.66 29.63
N GLY A 391 1.64 10.43 28.94
CA GLY A 391 1.75 9.36 27.94
C GLY A 391 1.20 9.69 26.54
N ASN A 392 0.44 10.79 26.41
CA ASN A 392 -0.14 11.26 25.15
C ASN A 392 0.63 12.44 24.54
N TYR A 393 0.46 12.65 23.24
CA TYR A 393 1.03 13.75 22.48
C TYR A 393 0.00 14.85 22.27
N HIS A 394 0.35 16.07 22.67
CA HIS A 394 -0.49 17.25 22.53
C HIS A 394 0.09 18.17 21.47
N ILE A 395 -0.73 18.59 20.52
CA ILE A 395 -0.30 19.54 19.48
C ILE A 395 0.01 20.89 20.09
N ASN A 396 1.12 21.50 19.71
CA ASN A 396 1.55 22.80 20.21
C ASN A 396 0.55 23.89 19.86
N LYS A 397 0.44 24.88 20.75
CA LYS A 397 -0.54 25.97 20.64
C LYS A 397 -0.45 26.73 19.32
N VAL A 398 0.76 26.95 18.79
CA VAL A 398 0.99 27.65 17.50
C VAL A 398 0.23 27.01 16.35
N ILE A 399 0.29 25.68 16.25
CA ILE A 399 -0.41 24.92 15.20
C ILE A 399 -1.90 24.84 15.52
N ARG A 400 -2.27 24.68 16.79
CA ARG A 400 -3.67 24.61 17.22
C ARG A 400 -4.44 25.88 16.93
N ASP A 401 -3.83 27.05 17.15
CA ASP A 401 -4.46 28.35 16.94
C ASP A 401 -4.69 28.67 15.44
N MET A 402 -4.06 27.93 14.52
CA MET A 402 -4.35 28.01 13.08
C MET A 402 -5.63 27.28 12.68
N CYS A 403 -6.05 26.27 13.46
CA CYS A 403 -7.16 25.37 13.13
C CYS A 403 -8.45 25.74 13.88
N ILE A 404 -9.54 25.86 13.13
CA ILE A 404 -10.89 26.17 13.64
C ILE A 404 -11.80 24.99 13.33
N PHE A 405 -12.17 24.22 14.34
CA PHE A 405 -12.99 23.01 14.20
C PHE A 405 -14.48 23.28 14.42
N ALA A 406 -15.33 22.85 13.47
CA ALA A 406 -16.78 23.00 13.55
C ALA A 406 -17.53 21.73 13.12
N VAL A 407 -18.64 21.42 13.78
CA VAL A 407 -19.59 20.42 13.28
C VAL A 407 -20.37 21.07 12.14
N HIS A 408 -20.21 20.57 10.92
CA HIS A 408 -20.78 21.17 9.71
C HIS A 408 -20.98 20.12 8.63
N ASN A 409 -22.17 20.14 8.02
CA ASN A 409 -22.54 19.29 6.90
C ASN A 409 -22.51 20.10 5.61
N PHE A 410 -21.43 20.02 4.85
CA PHE A 410 -21.23 20.79 3.62
C PHE A 410 -22.20 20.45 2.47
N VAL A 411 -23.07 19.44 2.61
CA VAL A 411 -24.14 19.14 1.64
C VAL A 411 -25.39 20.01 1.87
N LYS A 412 -25.63 20.39 3.13
CA LYS A 412 -26.85 21.05 3.60
C LYS A 412 -26.57 22.47 4.09
N ASP A 413 -25.50 22.62 4.85
CA ASP A 413 -25.13 23.86 5.52
C ASP A 413 -24.44 24.82 4.53
N PRO A 414 -24.52 26.14 4.75
CA PRO A 414 -23.86 27.11 3.89
C PRO A 414 -22.34 26.89 3.85
N ALA A 415 -21.74 26.97 2.67
CA ALA A 415 -20.30 26.87 2.48
C ALA A 415 -19.56 28.09 3.02
N PHE A 416 -18.32 27.89 3.47
CA PHE A 416 -17.43 29.00 3.82
C PHE A 416 -17.04 29.75 2.54
N ALA A 417 -17.28 31.07 2.49
CA ALA A 417 -16.95 31.86 1.30
C ALA A 417 -15.50 32.36 1.32
N LYS A 418 -14.94 32.59 0.12
CA LYS A 418 -13.60 33.16 -0.12
C LYS A 418 -12.48 32.32 0.49
N ILE A 419 -12.47 31.03 0.14
CA ILE A 419 -11.43 30.06 0.51
C ILE A 419 -10.37 29.99 -0.60
N ASP A 420 -9.10 29.87 -0.22
CA ASP A 420 -7.97 29.78 -1.15
C ASP A 420 -7.66 28.32 -1.53
N LEU A 421 -7.80 27.41 -0.57
CA LEU A 421 -7.62 25.97 -0.77
C LEU A 421 -8.76 25.19 -0.08
N VAL A 422 -9.46 24.33 -0.81
CA VAL A 422 -10.38 23.34 -0.25
C VAL A 422 -9.72 21.97 -0.36
N THR A 423 -9.71 21.20 0.74
CA THR A 423 -9.34 19.79 0.74
C THR A 423 -10.56 18.96 1.14
N CYS A 424 -10.83 17.90 0.39
CA CYS A 424 -11.89 16.94 0.66
C CYS A 424 -11.42 15.57 0.20
N ARG A 425 -10.77 14.83 1.10
CA ARG A 425 -10.07 13.58 0.76
C ARG A 425 -10.76 12.38 1.40
N ASN A 426 -10.96 11.33 0.61
CA ASN A 426 -11.54 10.05 1.06
C ASN A 426 -12.97 10.19 1.62
N VAL A 427 -13.74 11.17 1.16
CA VAL A 427 -15.14 11.39 1.55
C VAL A 427 -16.08 11.15 0.36
N LEU A 428 -15.71 11.63 -0.84
CA LEU A 428 -16.52 11.52 -2.04
C LEU A 428 -16.70 10.07 -2.49
N ILE A 429 -15.78 9.18 -2.08
CA ILE A 429 -15.85 7.73 -2.35
C ILE A 429 -17.16 7.08 -1.84
N TYR A 430 -17.81 7.68 -0.84
CA TYR A 430 -19.05 7.18 -0.24
C TYR A 430 -20.32 7.69 -0.93
N PHE A 431 -20.20 8.70 -1.79
CA PHE A 431 -21.33 9.37 -2.44
C PHE A 431 -21.63 8.77 -3.82
N ASP A 432 -22.89 8.88 -4.24
CA ASP A 432 -23.28 8.67 -5.63
C ASP A 432 -22.86 9.85 -6.53
N SER A 433 -23.02 9.71 -7.84
CA SER A 433 -22.68 10.74 -8.82
C SER A 433 -23.43 12.06 -8.61
N TYR A 434 -24.67 12.01 -8.12
CA TYR A 434 -25.50 13.19 -7.91
C TYR A 434 -24.96 14.04 -6.74
N LEU A 435 -24.69 13.39 -5.61
CA LEU A 435 -24.19 14.05 -4.42
C LEU A 435 -22.75 14.54 -4.61
N GLN A 436 -21.90 13.79 -5.32
CA GLN A 436 -20.57 14.25 -5.72
C GLN A 436 -20.64 15.57 -6.49
N ASN A 437 -21.48 15.66 -7.53
CA ASN A 437 -21.64 16.88 -8.33
C ASN A 437 -22.15 18.07 -7.49
N LYS A 438 -23.09 17.83 -6.58
CA LYS A 438 -23.60 18.86 -5.67
C LYS A 438 -22.52 19.40 -4.74
N VAL A 439 -21.69 18.51 -4.18
CA VAL A 439 -20.57 18.87 -3.30
C VAL A 439 -19.50 19.63 -4.07
N LEU A 440 -19.13 19.19 -5.27
CA LEU A 440 -18.18 19.89 -6.14
C LEU A 440 -18.67 21.29 -6.52
N GLY A 441 -19.96 21.46 -6.81
CA GLY A 441 -20.57 22.78 -7.01
C GLY A 441 -20.49 23.68 -5.76
N THR A 442 -20.63 23.10 -4.58
CA THR A 442 -20.48 23.81 -3.30
C THR A 442 -19.02 24.25 -3.06
N PHE A 443 -18.05 23.40 -3.39
CA PHE A 443 -16.63 23.75 -3.32
C PHE A 443 -16.26 24.83 -4.35
N HIS A 444 -16.78 24.75 -5.58
CA HIS A 444 -16.58 25.78 -6.61
C HIS A 444 -17.07 27.15 -6.13
N TYR A 445 -18.24 27.20 -5.47
CA TYR A 445 -18.78 28.43 -4.89
C TYR A 445 -17.93 28.98 -3.73
N SER A 446 -17.33 28.10 -2.92
CA SER A 446 -16.51 28.49 -1.77
C SER A 446 -15.14 29.10 -2.16
N LEU A 447 -14.58 28.65 -3.28
CA LEU A 447 -13.24 28.99 -3.73
C LEU A 447 -13.16 30.39 -4.37
N LYS A 448 -12.06 31.10 -4.10
CA LYS A 448 -11.72 32.35 -4.82
C LYS A 448 -11.38 32.07 -6.28
N ASP A 449 -11.24 33.13 -7.08
CA ASP A 449 -10.66 33.01 -8.42
C ASP A 449 -9.22 32.48 -8.29
N ASN A 450 -8.85 31.48 -9.11
CA ASN A 450 -7.60 30.71 -8.99
C ASN A 450 -7.43 29.92 -7.68
N GLY A 451 -8.51 29.70 -6.92
CA GLY A 451 -8.50 28.82 -5.75
C GLY A 451 -8.32 27.36 -6.14
N LEU A 452 -7.70 26.58 -5.25
CA LEU A 452 -7.33 25.19 -5.48
C LEU A 452 -8.24 24.22 -4.72
N LEU A 453 -8.53 23.08 -5.33
CA LEU A 453 -9.24 21.94 -4.75
C LEU A 453 -8.30 20.74 -4.70
N PHE A 454 -8.19 20.09 -3.55
CA PHE A 454 -7.37 18.91 -3.34
C PHE A 454 -8.25 17.70 -2.95
N LEU A 455 -8.19 16.64 -3.75
CA LEU A 455 -8.97 15.40 -3.56
C LEU A 455 -8.06 14.19 -3.27
N GLY A 456 -8.65 13.11 -2.74
CA GLY A 456 -7.93 11.87 -2.46
C GLY A 456 -7.55 11.07 -3.71
N LYS A 457 -6.62 10.11 -3.57
CA LYS A 457 -6.07 9.29 -4.67
C LYS A 457 -7.14 8.58 -5.51
N SER A 458 -8.19 8.07 -4.86
CA SER A 458 -9.27 7.31 -5.49
C SER A 458 -10.45 8.18 -5.96
N GLU A 459 -10.35 9.50 -5.85
CA GLU A 459 -11.43 10.45 -6.16
C GLU A 459 -11.13 11.20 -7.46
N SER A 460 -12.15 11.56 -8.23
CA SER A 460 -12.00 12.31 -9.48
C SER A 460 -13.24 13.14 -9.78
N ILE A 461 -13.06 14.18 -10.60
CA ILE A 461 -14.12 15.11 -11.03
C ILE A 461 -14.90 14.63 -12.27
N THR A 462 -15.12 13.33 -12.43
CA THR A 462 -15.55 12.68 -13.69
C THR A 462 -16.79 13.33 -14.34
N ASN A 463 -17.71 13.89 -13.55
CA ASN A 463 -18.97 14.47 -14.04
C ASN A 463 -19.06 16.01 -13.88
N SER A 464 -17.96 16.68 -13.54
CA SER A 464 -17.92 18.13 -13.24
C SER A 464 -16.72 18.85 -13.90
N HIS A 465 -16.30 18.40 -15.09
CA HIS A 465 -15.18 18.99 -15.84
C HIS A 465 -15.38 20.46 -16.25
N ASP A 466 -16.62 20.94 -16.20
CA ASP A 466 -16.95 22.33 -16.51
C ASP A 466 -16.58 23.29 -15.37
N LEU A 467 -16.50 22.80 -14.13
CA LEU A 467 -16.23 23.60 -12.92
C LEU A 467 -14.73 23.70 -12.59
N PHE A 468 -13.95 22.67 -12.93
CA PHE A 468 -12.57 22.52 -12.48
C PHE A 468 -11.66 22.06 -13.62
N GLU A 469 -10.40 22.49 -13.60
CA GLU A 469 -9.34 21.97 -14.47
C GLU A 469 -8.18 21.43 -13.63
N ASN A 470 -7.41 20.51 -14.20
CA ASN A 470 -6.30 19.86 -13.51
C ASN A 470 -5.13 20.83 -13.34
N PHE A 471 -4.60 20.95 -12.12
CA PHE A 471 -3.52 21.87 -11.80
C PHE A 471 -2.17 21.13 -11.75
N GLY A 472 -1.45 21.13 -12.88
CA GLY A 472 -0.11 20.53 -12.99
C GLY A 472 -0.09 19.04 -13.33
N LYS A 473 1.09 18.42 -13.19
CA LYS A 473 1.34 16.98 -13.49
C LYS A 473 1.16 16.05 -12.28
N PHE A 474 1.04 16.60 -11.07
CA PHE A 474 0.86 15.83 -9.83
C PHE A 474 -0.63 15.65 -9.54
N GLY A 475 -1.04 14.40 -9.34
CA GLY A 475 -2.45 14.00 -9.44
C GLY A 475 -3.37 14.59 -8.37
N LYS A 476 -4.62 14.82 -8.77
CA LYS A 476 -5.81 15.12 -7.93
C LYS A 476 -5.87 16.52 -7.29
N ILE A 477 -5.09 17.47 -7.80
CA ILE A 477 -5.23 18.90 -7.47
C ILE A 477 -5.87 19.60 -8.67
N TYR A 478 -6.88 20.42 -8.40
CA TYR A 478 -7.66 21.10 -9.42
C TYR A 478 -7.73 22.59 -9.13
N THR A 479 -7.75 23.42 -10.17
CA THR A 479 -8.03 24.86 -10.04
C THR A 479 -9.43 25.17 -10.54
N ARG A 480 -10.04 26.18 -9.93
CA ARG A 480 -11.38 26.66 -10.26
C ARG A 480 -11.41 27.29 -11.65
N LYS A 481 -12.26 26.79 -12.55
CA LYS A 481 -12.54 27.43 -13.85
C LYS A 481 -13.44 28.65 -13.66
N PHE A 482 -13.15 29.71 -14.41
CA PHE A 482 -14.02 30.87 -14.51
C PHE A 482 -15.22 30.53 -15.41
N ILE A 483 -16.44 30.68 -14.88
CA ILE A 483 -17.68 30.48 -15.62
C ILE A 483 -18.43 31.81 -15.64
N ALA A 484 -18.74 32.32 -16.83
CA ALA A 484 -19.52 33.53 -17.01
C ALA A 484 -21.00 33.27 -16.68
N GLY A 485 -21.38 33.47 -15.41
CA GLY A 485 -22.75 33.32 -14.93
C GLY A 485 -22.79 32.75 -13.51
N ARG A 486 -23.54 33.39 -12.62
CA ARG A 486 -23.68 32.94 -11.22
C ARG A 486 -24.37 31.56 -11.18
N TYR A 487 -23.61 30.51 -10.92
CA TYR A 487 -24.15 29.27 -10.36
C TYR A 487 -24.65 29.57 -8.94
N VAL A 488 -25.94 29.87 -8.81
CA VAL A 488 -26.62 29.86 -7.51
C VAL A 488 -27.15 28.46 -7.31
N THR A 489 -26.45 27.67 -6.49
CA THR A 489 -26.98 26.41 -5.97
C THR A 489 -28.29 26.73 -5.25
N LYS A 490 -29.43 26.30 -5.80
CA LYS A 490 -30.73 26.40 -5.12
C LYS A 490 -30.64 25.66 -3.78
N LEU A 491 -30.55 26.39 -2.68
CA LEU A 491 -30.75 25.86 -1.33
C LEU A 491 -32.15 25.23 -1.27
N TYR A 492 -32.22 23.91 -1.08
CA TYR A 492 -33.47 23.19 -0.89
C TYR A 492 -33.97 23.43 0.54
N LYS A 493 -35.13 24.07 0.69
CA LYS A 493 -35.94 23.96 1.92
C LYS A 493 -36.55 22.55 1.95
N PRO A 494 -36.65 21.88 3.10
CA PRO A 494 -37.42 20.65 3.19
C PRO A 494 -38.91 21.01 3.00
N THR A 495 -39.51 20.59 1.89
CA THR A 495 -40.96 20.67 1.70
C THR A 495 -41.63 19.45 2.31
N PRO A 496 -42.65 19.61 3.17
CA PRO A 496 -43.82 18.76 3.07
C PRO A 496 -44.58 19.15 1.79
N ASN A 497 -45.09 18.13 1.11
CA ASN A 497 -45.87 18.13 -0.13
C ASN A 497 -46.47 19.45 -0.67
N ASN A 498 -46.44 19.49 -2.01
CA ASN A 498 -47.35 20.13 -2.95
C ASN A 498 -47.10 21.59 -3.39
N VAL A 499 -47.35 21.74 -4.69
CA VAL A 499 -47.78 22.92 -5.45
C VAL A 499 -46.69 23.70 -6.21
N SER A 500 -46.70 23.43 -7.53
CA SER A 500 -46.56 24.35 -8.67
C SER A 500 -45.24 25.09 -8.94
N GLN A 501 -44.64 24.69 -10.07
CA GLN A 501 -44.29 25.53 -11.23
C GLN A 501 -44.18 27.05 -10.98
N ASN A 502 -42.96 27.58 -11.04
CA ASN A 502 -42.44 28.30 -12.22
C ASN A 502 -41.17 29.08 -11.85
N ASN A 503 -40.03 28.66 -12.39
CA ASN A 503 -38.85 29.50 -12.44
C ASN A 503 -38.71 30.06 -13.85
N VAL A 504 -39.06 31.34 -13.95
CA VAL A 504 -38.51 32.28 -14.91
C VAL A 504 -36.98 32.22 -14.85
N SER A 505 -36.33 31.97 -15.98
CA SER A 505 -34.93 32.30 -16.22
C SER A 505 -34.88 33.65 -16.92
N THR A 506 -34.29 34.65 -16.26
CA THR A 506 -33.84 35.88 -16.89
C THR A 506 -32.31 35.82 -16.95
N GLN A 507 -31.78 35.93 -18.16
CA GLN A 507 -30.35 36.01 -18.44
C GLN A 507 -29.75 37.33 -17.95
N ILE A 508 -28.46 37.26 -17.62
CA ILE A 508 -27.58 38.36 -17.21
C ILE A 508 -27.09 39.13 -18.45
N LYS A 509 -27.05 40.47 -18.39
CA LYS A 509 -26.00 41.28 -19.05
C LYS A 509 -25.63 42.50 -18.18
N THR A 510 -24.33 42.74 -18.07
CA THR A 510 -23.70 43.87 -17.39
C THR A 510 -23.53 45.11 -18.28
N ALA A 511 -23.70 46.26 -17.65
CA ALA A 511 -23.03 47.57 -17.83
C ALA A 511 -23.44 48.54 -18.97
N SER A 512 -24.15 49.59 -18.52
CA SER A 512 -24.04 51.04 -18.79
C SER A 512 -24.01 51.59 -20.23
N GLU A 513 -25.12 52.20 -20.67
CA GLU A 513 -25.37 53.65 -20.68
C GLU A 513 -26.63 53.94 -21.55
N ASN A 514 -27.60 54.69 -20.99
CA ASN A 514 -28.84 55.21 -21.60
C ASN A 514 -29.90 54.20 -22.12
N ASP A 515 -30.65 53.59 -21.19
CA ASP A 515 -31.63 52.52 -21.46
C ASP A 515 -33.09 52.97 -21.73
N PHE A 516 -33.36 54.26 -21.96
CA PHE A 516 -34.72 54.69 -22.36
C PHE A 516 -35.04 54.27 -23.81
N LYS A 517 -34.02 54.20 -24.68
CA LYS A 517 -34.18 53.71 -26.06
C LYS A 517 -34.51 52.22 -26.08
N LYS A 518 -33.90 51.40 -25.24
CA LYS A 518 -34.10 49.95 -25.21
C LYS A 518 -35.46 49.55 -24.65
N ILE A 519 -35.94 50.28 -23.62
CA ILE A 519 -37.30 50.14 -23.09
C ILE A 519 -38.34 50.61 -24.12
N ALA A 520 -38.08 51.71 -24.83
CA ALA A 520 -38.94 52.16 -25.93
C ALA A 520 -38.95 51.16 -27.09
N SER A 521 -37.80 50.57 -27.43
CA SER A 521 -37.70 49.47 -28.40
C SER A 521 -38.49 48.25 -27.96
N GLU A 522 -38.37 47.79 -26.71
CA GLU A 522 -39.12 46.64 -26.19
C GLU A 522 -40.65 46.88 -26.21
N ILE A 523 -41.11 48.10 -25.88
CA ILE A 523 -42.54 48.43 -25.96
C ILE A 523 -43.02 48.47 -27.42
N LEU A 524 -42.23 49.02 -28.34
CA LEU A 524 -42.51 48.98 -29.79
C LEU A 524 -42.50 47.53 -30.31
N PHE A 525 -41.53 46.72 -29.87
CA PHE A 525 -41.40 45.31 -30.23
C PHE A 525 -42.55 44.45 -29.67
N THR A 526 -43.11 44.81 -28.52
CA THR A 526 -44.22 44.05 -27.92
C THR A 526 -45.58 44.45 -28.50
N LYS A 527 -45.77 45.71 -28.92
CA LYS A 527 -47.06 46.23 -29.43
C LYS A 527 -47.22 46.24 -30.94
N TYR A 528 -46.12 46.32 -31.71
CA TYR A 528 -46.18 46.59 -33.16
C TYR A 528 -45.40 45.58 -34.03
N THR A 529 -44.84 44.51 -33.46
CA THR A 529 -44.14 43.48 -34.25
C THR A 529 -45.13 42.39 -34.70
N PRO A 530 -45.07 41.97 -35.97
CA PRO A 530 -45.90 40.88 -36.46
C PRO A 530 -45.52 39.54 -35.81
N ILE A 531 -46.48 38.61 -35.77
CA ILE A 531 -46.32 37.30 -35.14
C ILE A 531 -45.34 36.48 -35.97
N SER A 532 -44.30 35.91 -35.37
CA SER A 532 -43.27 35.19 -36.13
C SER A 532 -42.72 33.96 -35.43
N VAL A 533 -42.16 33.02 -36.19
CA VAL A 533 -41.57 31.78 -35.71
C VAL A 533 -40.23 31.52 -36.43
N ILE A 534 -39.23 31.01 -35.71
CA ILE A 534 -37.94 30.62 -36.29
C ILE A 534 -37.84 29.10 -36.29
N ILE A 535 -37.48 28.52 -37.43
CA ILE A 535 -37.31 27.08 -37.62
C ILE A 535 -35.88 26.71 -38.06
N ASP A 536 -35.48 25.47 -37.76
CA ASP A 536 -34.20 24.87 -38.19
C ASP A 536 -34.33 24.04 -39.50
N LEU A 537 -33.24 23.38 -39.90
CA LEU A 537 -33.19 22.47 -41.06
C LEU A 537 -34.12 21.25 -40.94
N ASN A 538 -34.47 20.83 -39.72
CA ASN A 538 -35.38 19.73 -39.44
C ASN A 538 -36.83 20.19 -39.30
N GLN A 539 -37.11 21.47 -39.59
CA GLN A 539 -38.42 22.11 -39.48
C GLN A 539 -38.94 22.15 -38.02
N GLU A 540 -38.04 22.06 -37.04
CA GLU A 540 -38.33 22.25 -35.62
C GLU A 540 -38.33 23.74 -35.26
N ILE A 541 -39.30 24.14 -34.44
CA ILE A 541 -39.45 25.50 -33.98
C ILE A 541 -38.43 25.77 -32.85
N LEU A 542 -37.46 26.65 -33.14
CA LEU A 542 -36.46 27.10 -32.17
C LEU A 542 -36.97 28.25 -31.29
N TYR A 543 -37.86 29.10 -31.84
CA TYR A 543 -38.33 30.30 -31.15
C TYR A 543 -39.72 30.75 -31.61
N PHE A 544 -40.56 31.15 -30.65
CA PHE A 544 -41.89 31.74 -30.88
C PHE A 544 -41.88 33.23 -30.55
N HIS A 545 -42.48 34.06 -31.40
CA HIS A 545 -42.65 35.49 -31.20
C HIS A 545 -44.12 35.90 -31.40
N GLY A 546 -44.76 36.42 -30.35
CA GLY A 546 -46.19 36.77 -30.36
C GLY A 546 -47.13 35.59 -30.10
N ASP A 547 -48.46 35.84 -30.16
CA ASP A 547 -49.48 34.79 -30.01
C ASP A 547 -49.66 34.01 -31.32
N THR A 548 -49.04 32.83 -31.39
CA THR A 548 -49.10 31.95 -32.57
C THR A 548 -50.34 31.05 -32.58
N SER A 549 -51.18 31.06 -31.55
CA SER A 549 -52.38 30.23 -31.43
C SER A 549 -53.34 30.30 -32.62
N PRO A 550 -53.52 31.46 -33.31
CA PRO A 550 -54.36 31.54 -34.51
C PRO A 550 -53.84 30.77 -35.73
N PHE A 551 -52.57 30.35 -35.73
CA PHE A 551 -51.88 29.72 -36.86
C PHE A 551 -51.37 28.31 -36.53
N LEU A 552 -50.89 28.11 -35.29
CA LEU A 552 -50.29 26.88 -34.80
C LEU A 552 -51.06 26.34 -33.58
N LEU A 553 -51.26 25.02 -33.52
CA LEU A 553 -51.87 24.29 -32.41
C LEU A 553 -51.06 23.03 -32.09
N PRO A 554 -50.88 22.66 -30.81
CA PRO A 554 -50.24 21.41 -30.46
C PRO A 554 -51.09 20.22 -30.94
N SER A 555 -50.47 19.25 -31.62
CA SER A 555 -51.15 18.00 -32.03
C SER A 555 -51.44 17.12 -30.80
N PRO A 556 -52.61 16.46 -30.70
CA PRO A 556 -52.88 15.51 -29.62
C PRO A 556 -51.94 14.28 -29.74
N GLY A 557 -51.14 14.01 -28.70
CA GLY A 557 -50.15 12.93 -28.70
C GLY A 557 -48.86 13.33 -27.97
N GLN A 558 -47.74 12.70 -28.33
CA GLN A 558 -46.42 13.07 -27.79
C GLN A 558 -46.06 14.52 -28.19
N PRO A 559 -45.47 15.31 -27.27
CA PRO A 559 -45.03 16.67 -27.57
C PRO A 559 -44.06 16.67 -28.75
N ASN A 560 -44.38 17.45 -29.80
CA ASN A 560 -43.49 17.70 -30.93
C ASN A 560 -43.52 19.19 -31.27
N PHE A 561 -42.37 19.76 -31.66
CA PHE A 561 -42.22 21.16 -32.01
C PHE A 561 -42.01 21.36 -33.52
N ASN A 562 -42.49 20.41 -34.35
CA ASN A 562 -42.37 20.51 -35.80
C ASN A 562 -43.45 21.44 -36.38
N ILE A 563 -43.04 22.44 -37.16
CA ILE A 563 -43.93 23.50 -37.68
C ILE A 563 -45.08 22.95 -38.52
N LEU A 564 -44.85 21.90 -39.31
CA LEU A 564 -45.88 21.30 -40.16
C LEU A 564 -46.90 20.52 -39.33
N LYS A 565 -46.45 19.78 -38.31
CA LYS A 565 -47.35 19.05 -37.41
C LYS A 565 -48.20 19.98 -36.53
N MET A 566 -47.67 21.16 -36.22
CA MET A 566 -48.38 22.18 -35.45
C MET A 566 -49.27 23.09 -36.30
N ALA A 567 -49.20 23.06 -37.64
CA ALA A 567 -50.00 23.94 -38.49
C ALA A 567 -51.50 23.59 -38.47
N ARG A 568 -52.37 24.61 -38.39
CA ARG A 568 -53.84 24.42 -38.50
C ARG A 568 -54.24 23.88 -39.88
N GLU A 569 -55.34 23.12 -39.95
CA GLU A 569 -55.88 22.59 -41.21
C GLU A 569 -56.11 23.71 -42.26
N GLY A 570 -55.46 23.57 -43.42
CA GLY A 570 -55.44 24.56 -44.50
C GLY A 570 -54.08 25.26 -44.67
N LEU A 571 -53.28 25.38 -43.60
CA LEU A 571 -51.93 25.98 -43.64
C LEU A 571 -50.83 24.98 -43.98
N PHE A 572 -51.04 23.69 -43.71
CA PHE A 572 -50.03 22.64 -43.90
C PHE A 572 -49.43 22.61 -45.32
N PHE A 573 -50.29 22.56 -46.34
CA PHE A 573 -49.85 22.43 -47.73
C PHE A 573 -49.09 23.67 -48.21
N GLU A 574 -49.59 24.87 -47.89
CA GLU A 574 -48.96 26.13 -48.28
C GLU A 574 -47.63 26.36 -47.53
N LEU A 575 -47.54 26.02 -46.24
CA LEU A 575 -46.30 26.11 -45.47
C LEU A 575 -45.25 25.12 -45.98
N ASN A 576 -45.63 23.88 -46.27
CA ASN A 576 -44.69 22.85 -46.75
C ASN A 576 -44.10 23.23 -48.12
N ASN A 577 -44.96 23.69 -49.05
CA ASN A 577 -44.52 24.13 -50.38
C ASN A 577 -43.62 25.39 -50.30
N ALA A 578 -43.97 26.34 -49.42
CA ALA A 578 -43.14 27.54 -49.21
C ALA A 578 -41.78 27.21 -48.58
N ILE A 579 -41.69 26.30 -47.60
CA ILE A 579 -40.42 25.87 -47.00
C ILE A 579 -39.52 25.20 -48.05
N ALA A 580 -40.08 24.32 -48.89
CA ALA A 580 -39.34 23.67 -49.97
C ALA A 580 -38.77 24.70 -50.97
N LYS A 581 -39.60 25.66 -51.41
CA LYS A 581 -39.16 26.70 -52.35
C LYS A 581 -38.16 27.69 -51.77
N VAL A 582 -38.28 28.09 -50.50
CA VAL A 582 -37.27 28.97 -49.84
C VAL A 582 -35.91 28.25 -49.77
N ARG A 583 -35.90 26.93 -49.57
CA ARG A 583 -34.66 26.13 -49.54
C ARG A 583 -34.02 25.99 -50.91
N GLU A 584 -34.80 25.72 -51.95
CA GLU A 584 -34.27 25.52 -53.31
C GLU A 584 -33.87 26.82 -53.99
N GLU A 585 -34.73 27.86 -53.92
CA GLU A 585 -34.54 29.10 -54.69
C GLU A 585 -33.79 30.19 -53.90
N LYS A 586 -33.59 30.03 -52.57
CA LYS A 586 -33.03 31.04 -51.65
C LYS A 586 -33.70 32.43 -51.75
N LEU A 587 -34.97 32.48 -52.15
CA LEU A 587 -35.76 33.71 -52.30
C LEU A 587 -36.78 33.85 -51.18
N ASN A 588 -37.10 35.10 -50.82
CA ASN A 588 -38.15 35.41 -49.85
C ASN A 588 -39.52 35.12 -50.46
N ILE A 589 -40.35 34.35 -49.77
CA ILE A 589 -41.67 33.93 -50.27
C ILE A 589 -42.76 34.61 -49.46
N LYS A 590 -43.73 35.20 -50.18
CA LYS A 590 -44.95 35.74 -49.59
C LYS A 590 -46.16 35.01 -50.14
N LYS A 591 -47.03 34.56 -49.24
CA LYS A 591 -48.33 33.95 -49.56
C LYS A 591 -49.44 34.70 -48.84
N GLU A 592 -50.49 35.04 -49.58
CA GLU A 592 -51.60 35.84 -49.08
C GLU A 592 -52.94 35.09 -49.21
N ASN A 593 -53.90 35.44 -48.35
CA ASN A 593 -55.31 35.01 -48.43
C ASN A 593 -55.56 33.50 -48.27
N ILE A 594 -54.83 32.83 -47.37
CA ILE A 594 -55.03 31.41 -47.06
C ILE A 594 -56.24 31.23 -46.15
N GLN A 595 -57.21 30.44 -46.58
CA GLN A 595 -58.41 30.13 -45.81
C GLN A 595 -58.13 28.98 -44.84
N ILE A 596 -58.24 29.26 -43.53
CA ILE A 596 -58.21 28.22 -42.50
C ILE A 596 -59.61 27.65 -42.32
N LYS A 597 -59.71 26.33 -42.25
CA LYS A 597 -60.98 25.63 -42.04
C LYS A 597 -61.60 26.03 -40.68
N ASN A 598 -62.89 26.36 -40.68
CA ASN A 598 -63.66 26.78 -39.50
C ASN A 598 -63.19 28.08 -38.80
N GLN A 599 -62.56 29.03 -39.51
CA GLN A 599 -62.18 30.32 -38.95
C GLN A 599 -62.67 31.50 -39.83
N PRO A 600 -63.20 32.59 -39.24
CA PRO A 600 -63.71 33.75 -39.99
C PRO A 600 -62.61 34.74 -40.42
N TYR A 601 -61.38 34.25 -40.60
CA TYR A 601 -60.23 35.08 -40.97
C TYR A 601 -59.32 34.36 -41.96
N LEU A 602 -58.69 35.13 -42.82
CA LEU A 602 -57.65 34.69 -43.75
C LEU A 602 -56.27 34.89 -43.12
N VAL A 603 -55.33 34.07 -43.53
CA VAL A 603 -53.94 34.12 -43.09
C VAL A 603 -53.02 34.39 -44.26
N SER A 604 -52.08 35.32 -44.06
CA SER A 604 -50.98 35.57 -44.97
C SER A 604 -49.68 35.32 -44.22
N PHE A 605 -48.66 34.76 -44.87
CA PHE A 605 -47.34 34.60 -44.28
C PHE A 605 -46.21 34.99 -45.22
N GLU A 606 -45.09 35.40 -44.63
CA GLU A 606 -43.85 35.73 -45.32
C GLU A 606 -42.72 34.87 -44.73
N MET A 607 -41.84 34.36 -45.58
CA MET A 607 -40.69 33.53 -45.18
C MET A 607 -39.39 34.16 -45.67
N PHE A 608 -38.41 34.20 -44.77
CA PHE A 608 -37.09 34.78 -45.01
C PHE A 608 -36.00 33.85 -44.47
N LEU A 609 -34.87 33.76 -45.18
CA LEU A 609 -33.63 33.25 -44.61
C LEU A 609 -32.99 34.34 -43.73
N LEU A 610 -32.47 33.96 -42.57
CA LEU A 610 -31.80 34.89 -41.68
C LEU A 610 -30.47 35.38 -42.30
N PRO A 611 -30.18 36.70 -42.28
CA PRO A 611 -28.91 37.20 -42.81
C PRO A 611 -27.73 36.60 -42.04
N ASN A 612 -26.77 35.98 -42.75
CA ASN A 612 -25.60 35.26 -42.22
C ASN A 612 -25.91 33.90 -41.54
N ASP A 613 -27.09 33.32 -41.75
CA ASP A 613 -27.47 32.00 -41.25
C ASP A 613 -28.34 31.26 -42.28
N ASP A 614 -27.70 30.52 -43.19
CA ASP A 614 -28.35 29.76 -44.27
C ASP A 614 -29.16 28.55 -43.75
N GLU A 615 -29.05 28.23 -42.45
CA GLU A 615 -29.68 27.06 -41.84
C GLU A 615 -31.00 27.36 -41.12
N ARG A 616 -31.37 28.65 -40.99
CA ARG A 616 -32.54 29.07 -40.22
C ARG A 616 -33.51 29.93 -41.04
N ILE A 617 -34.78 29.57 -40.96
CA ILE A 617 -35.87 30.27 -41.66
C ILE A 617 -36.75 30.98 -40.64
N MET A 618 -37.04 32.25 -40.90
CA MET A 618 -38.00 33.04 -40.14
C MET A 618 -39.33 33.13 -40.92
N ILE A 619 -40.43 32.78 -40.26
CA ILE A 619 -41.79 32.83 -40.80
C ILE A 619 -42.58 33.91 -40.06
N ILE A 620 -43.18 34.85 -40.79
CA ILE A 620 -44.00 35.94 -40.26
C ILE A 620 -45.46 35.74 -40.67
N PHE A 621 -46.40 35.79 -39.73
CA PHE A 621 -47.83 35.56 -39.94
C PHE A 621 -48.65 36.85 -39.78
N HIS A 622 -49.66 37.01 -40.63
CA HIS A 622 -50.62 38.11 -40.62
C HIS A 622 -52.05 37.56 -40.65
N LYS A 623 -52.92 38.11 -39.80
CA LYS A 623 -54.34 37.76 -39.71
C LYS A 623 -55.20 38.85 -40.36
N ILE A 624 -56.02 38.48 -41.33
CA ILE A 624 -56.95 39.39 -42.04
C ILE A 624 -58.38 38.95 -41.74
N ILE A 625 -59.18 39.80 -41.08
CA ILE A 625 -60.60 39.52 -40.80
C ILE A 625 -61.42 40.01 -41.99
N VAL A 626 -62.26 39.13 -42.55
CA VAL A 626 -63.14 39.47 -43.69
C VAL A 626 -64.53 39.84 -43.14
N PRO A 627 -65.11 41.00 -43.49
CA PRO A 627 -66.50 41.32 -43.16
C PRO A 627 -67.48 40.46 -43.98
N GLU A 628 -68.47 39.85 -43.34
CA GLU A 628 -69.47 38.96 -43.96
C GLU A 628 -70.40 39.68 -44.96
N THR A 629 -70.64 39.07 -46.13
CA THR A 629 -71.87 39.30 -46.94
C THR A 629 -72.41 37.99 -47.54
N ASN A 630 -73.74 37.87 -47.50
CA ASN A 630 -74.61 36.69 -47.66
C ASN A 630 -74.58 35.92 -49.02
N PRO A 631 -75.05 34.65 -49.04
CA PRO A 631 -75.04 33.75 -50.19
C PRO A 631 -76.37 33.68 -50.97
N GLN A 632 -76.37 33.41 -52.30
CA GLN A 632 -77.49 32.76 -53.01
C GLN A 632 -77.26 32.31 -54.48
N LYS A 633 -77.82 31.11 -54.80
CA LYS A 633 -78.34 30.55 -56.10
C LYS A 633 -77.36 29.83 -57.05
N LYS A 634 -77.75 28.78 -57.83
CA LYS A 634 -78.78 27.71 -57.81
C LYS A 634 -78.53 26.82 -59.07
N ILE A 635 -78.85 25.53 -58.98
CA ILE A 635 -78.75 24.47 -60.02
C ILE A 635 -79.98 24.47 -60.97
N GLN A 636 -79.84 24.06 -62.25
CA GLN A 636 -80.84 23.22 -62.97
C GLN A 636 -80.43 22.70 -64.37
N GLU A 637 -80.75 21.43 -64.64
CA GLU A 637 -80.68 20.67 -65.92
C GLU A 637 -82.04 20.63 -66.68
N LYS A 638 -82.05 20.41 -68.02
CA LYS A 638 -82.62 19.21 -68.73
C LYS A 638 -82.68 19.30 -70.28
N LYS A 639 -82.64 18.10 -70.90
CA LYS A 639 -82.52 17.64 -72.32
C LYS A 639 -83.76 17.77 -73.25
N SER A 640 -83.54 17.65 -74.58
CA SER A 640 -84.38 16.85 -75.52
C SER A 640 -83.66 16.46 -76.83
N ASP A 641 -83.65 15.16 -77.16
CA ASP A 641 -83.06 14.50 -78.35
C ASP A 641 -84.05 14.38 -79.53
N GLN A 642 -83.54 14.46 -80.77
CA GLN A 642 -83.68 13.45 -81.84
C GLN A 642 -83.14 13.98 -83.20
N LYS A 643 -81.81 13.93 -83.34
CA LYS A 643 -81.06 14.00 -84.62
C LYS A 643 -79.87 13.02 -84.67
N GLY A 644 -79.69 12.19 -83.65
CA GLY A 644 -78.45 11.43 -83.40
C GLY A 644 -78.49 9.97 -83.84
N ILE A 645 -78.68 9.67 -85.13
CA ILE A 645 -78.41 8.31 -85.64
C ILE A 645 -77.28 8.32 -86.66
N GLU A 646 -77.25 9.28 -87.60
CA GLU A 646 -76.10 9.47 -88.50
C GLU A 646 -74.87 10.10 -87.83
N GLU A 647 -75.08 10.93 -86.79
CA GLU A 647 -73.97 11.44 -85.97
C GLU A 647 -73.37 10.32 -85.11
N LEU A 648 -74.20 9.40 -84.58
CA LEU A 648 -73.74 8.30 -83.73
C LEU A 648 -72.92 7.24 -84.48
N GLU A 649 -73.18 6.99 -85.76
CA GLU A 649 -72.37 6.05 -86.56
C GLU A 649 -71.00 6.62 -86.95
N ASN A 650 -70.92 7.93 -87.20
CA ASN A 650 -69.65 8.62 -87.39
C ASN A 650 -68.87 8.73 -86.06
N GLU A 651 -69.57 9.00 -84.96
CA GLU A 651 -68.98 9.07 -83.62
C GLU A 651 -68.48 7.69 -83.14
N LEU A 652 -69.20 6.61 -83.45
CA LEU A 652 -68.72 5.24 -83.21
C LEU A 652 -67.48 4.91 -84.04
N SER A 653 -67.43 5.33 -85.30
CA SER A 653 -66.28 5.10 -86.18
C SER A 653 -65.05 5.91 -85.75
N GLN A 654 -65.26 7.12 -85.21
CA GLN A 654 -64.22 7.90 -84.54
C GLN A 654 -63.77 7.24 -83.24
N LEU A 655 -64.70 6.82 -82.38
CA LEU A 655 -64.41 6.11 -81.13
C LEU A 655 -63.63 4.81 -81.35
N TYR A 656 -63.91 4.04 -82.40
CA TYR A 656 -63.13 2.84 -82.72
C TYR A 656 -61.70 3.17 -83.16
N ARG A 657 -61.48 4.28 -83.87
CA ARG A 657 -60.13 4.75 -84.22
C ARG A 657 -59.41 5.31 -82.99
N ASP A 658 -60.11 6.04 -82.14
CA ASP A 658 -59.56 6.59 -80.91
C ASP A 658 -59.21 5.48 -79.92
N ILE A 659 -60.04 4.45 -79.77
CA ILE A 659 -59.73 3.26 -78.97
C ILE A 659 -58.48 2.56 -79.53
N LYS A 660 -58.37 2.41 -80.85
CA LYS A 660 -57.19 1.79 -81.45
C LYS A 660 -55.91 2.59 -81.19
N ASN A 661 -55.97 3.91 -81.38
CA ASN A 661 -54.85 4.80 -81.10
C ASN A 661 -54.49 4.78 -79.61
N VAL A 662 -55.47 4.83 -78.71
CA VAL A 662 -55.26 4.73 -77.25
C VAL A 662 -54.68 3.38 -76.88
N THR A 663 -55.06 2.28 -77.53
CA THR A 663 -54.45 0.97 -77.25
C THR A 663 -53.02 0.86 -77.76
N GLU A 664 -52.70 1.49 -78.90
CA GLU A 664 -51.32 1.56 -79.40
C GLU A 664 -50.46 2.47 -78.50
N GLU A 665 -50.98 3.62 -78.06
CA GLU A 665 -50.35 4.49 -77.07
C GLU A 665 -50.17 3.79 -75.73
N GLN A 666 -51.17 3.07 -75.22
CA GLN A 666 -51.06 2.27 -74.00
C GLN A 666 -50.00 1.18 -74.14
N LYS A 667 -49.84 0.58 -75.33
CA LYS A 667 -48.83 -0.44 -75.57
C LYS A 667 -47.43 0.16 -75.57
N ILE A 668 -47.24 1.31 -76.21
CA ILE A 668 -45.98 2.07 -76.17
C ILE A 668 -45.66 2.46 -74.72
N LEU A 669 -46.65 2.96 -73.98
CA LEU A 669 -46.47 3.39 -72.60
C LEU A 669 -46.19 2.22 -71.65
N LEU A 670 -46.72 1.02 -71.94
CA LEU A 670 -46.35 -0.21 -71.24
C LEU A 670 -44.93 -0.66 -71.56
N GLU A 671 -44.50 -0.56 -72.82
CA GLU A 671 -43.12 -0.84 -73.22
C GLU A 671 -42.15 0.16 -72.58
N GLU A 672 -42.47 1.46 -72.57
CA GLU A 672 -41.69 2.49 -71.86
C GLU A 672 -41.70 2.29 -70.33
N LEU A 673 -42.84 1.91 -69.75
CA LEU A 673 -42.91 1.54 -68.33
C LEU A 673 -42.05 0.31 -68.04
N GLN A 674 -42.03 -0.67 -68.93
CA GLN A 674 -41.21 -1.86 -68.75
C GLN A 674 -39.72 -1.51 -68.85
N THR A 675 -39.30 -0.70 -69.84
CA THR A 675 -37.91 -0.28 -69.97
C THR A 675 -37.47 0.59 -68.81
N THR A 676 -38.30 1.53 -68.35
CA THR A 676 -37.98 2.33 -67.16
C THR A 676 -37.90 1.48 -65.90
N ASN A 677 -38.71 0.42 -65.79
CA ASN A 677 -38.63 -0.51 -64.67
C ASN A 677 -37.38 -1.39 -64.75
N GLU A 678 -36.98 -1.85 -65.94
CA GLU A 678 -35.71 -2.55 -66.17
C GLU A 678 -34.50 -1.65 -65.88
N GLU A 679 -34.55 -0.37 -66.30
CA GLU A 679 -33.52 0.62 -65.95
C GLU A 679 -33.49 0.94 -64.45
N LEU A 680 -34.65 1.03 -63.78
CA LEU A 680 -34.72 1.22 -62.33
C LEU A 680 -34.19 0.00 -61.58
N LEU A 681 -34.48 -1.21 -62.06
CA LEU A 681 -33.94 -2.45 -61.48
C LEU A 681 -32.42 -2.50 -61.69
N SER A 682 -31.92 -2.18 -62.88
CA SER A 682 -30.48 -2.10 -63.17
C SER A 682 -29.79 -1.03 -62.32
N SER A 683 -30.40 0.16 -62.19
CA SER A 683 -29.88 1.23 -61.33
C SER A 683 -29.93 0.83 -59.85
N GLY A 684 -30.92 0.04 -59.44
CA GLY A 684 -31.00 -0.58 -58.13
C GLY A 684 -29.88 -1.57 -57.86
N GLU A 685 -29.56 -2.43 -58.84
CA GLU A 685 -28.44 -3.38 -58.76
C GLU A 685 -27.09 -2.64 -58.73
N GLU A 686 -26.91 -1.58 -59.53
CA GLU A 686 -25.71 -0.74 -59.49
C GLU A 686 -25.57 -0.01 -58.15
N LEU A 687 -26.66 0.54 -57.60
CA LEU A 687 -26.66 1.15 -56.27
C LEU A 687 -26.34 0.12 -55.19
N GLN A 688 -26.87 -1.10 -55.29
CA GLN A 688 -26.57 -2.17 -54.35
C GLN A 688 -25.09 -2.58 -54.43
N ALA A 689 -24.55 -2.74 -55.64
CA ALA A 689 -23.14 -3.05 -55.85
C ALA A 689 -22.23 -1.93 -55.32
N LEU A 690 -22.59 -0.67 -55.55
CA LEU A 690 -21.85 0.49 -55.03
C LEU A 690 -21.94 0.59 -53.51
N ASN A 691 -23.06 0.16 -52.92
CA ASN A 691 -23.23 0.09 -51.48
C ASN A 691 -22.39 -1.05 -50.87
N GLU A 692 -22.30 -2.21 -51.53
CA GLU A 692 -21.40 -3.31 -51.16
C GLU A 692 -19.92 -2.88 -51.29
N GLU A 693 -19.55 -2.13 -52.33
CA GLU A 693 -18.20 -1.58 -52.49
C GLU A 693 -17.89 -0.49 -51.43
N LEU A 694 -18.86 0.34 -51.08
CA LEU A 694 -18.72 1.29 -49.97
C LEU A 694 -18.59 0.57 -48.63
N GLU A 695 -19.40 -0.47 -48.38
CA GLU A 695 -19.34 -1.24 -47.14
C GLU A 695 -17.97 -1.90 -46.99
N THR A 696 -17.47 -2.56 -48.03
CA THR A 696 -16.10 -3.13 -48.02
C THR A 696 -15.01 -2.07 -47.87
N SER A 697 -15.17 -0.89 -48.47
CA SER A 697 -14.24 0.23 -48.27
C SER A 697 -14.26 0.75 -46.82
N THR A 698 -15.45 0.83 -46.21
CA THR A 698 -15.59 1.23 -44.82
C THR A 698 -15.02 0.19 -43.87
N GLU A 699 -15.21 -1.10 -44.12
CA GLU A 699 -14.58 -2.18 -43.36
C GLU A 699 -13.04 -2.11 -43.46
N ALA A 700 -12.50 -1.87 -44.66
CA ALA A 700 -11.06 -1.71 -44.85
C ALA A 700 -10.50 -0.48 -44.14
N LEU A 701 -11.22 0.64 -44.14
CA LEU A 701 -10.84 1.85 -43.40
C LEU A 701 -10.95 1.65 -41.89
N GLN A 702 -11.98 0.94 -41.42
CA GLN A 702 -12.14 0.62 -40.01
C GLN A 702 -11.02 -0.32 -39.54
N SER A 703 -10.66 -1.33 -40.32
CA SER A 703 -9.52 -2.21 -40.05
C SER A 703 -8.19 -1.43 -40.01
N ASN A 704 -7.95 -0.52 -40.96
CA ASN A 704 -6.75 0.34 -40.93
C ASN A 704 -6.72 1.26 -39.71
N ASN A 705 -7.87 1.81 -39.30
CA ASN A 705 -7.97 2.62 -38.09
C ASN A 705 -7.69 1.77 -36.84
N GLU A 706 -8.19 0.54 -36.77
CA GLU A 706 -7.90 -0.39 -35.68
C GLU A 706 -6.41 -0.74 -35.61
N GLU A 707 -5.75 -0.98 -36.75
CA GLU A 707 -4.29 -1.19 -36.81
C GLU A 707 -3.51 0.05 -36.37
N LEU A 708 -3.89 1.25 -36.83
CA LEU A 708 -3.25 2.50 -36.41
C LEU A 708 -3.42 2.78 -34.92
N VAL A 709 -4.60 2.51 -34.35
CA VAL A 709 -4.84 2.62 -32.91
C VAL A 709 -3.95 1.63 -32.16
N CYS A 710 -3.85 0.38 -32.62
CA CYS A 710 -2.97 -0.63 -32.01
C CYS A 710 -1.50 -0.20 -32.03
N VAL A 711 -1.00 0.31 -33.17
CA VAL A 711 0.38 0.82 -33.29
C VAL A 711 0.59 2.05 -32.41
N ASN A 712 -0.38 2.95 -32.33
CA ASN A 712 -0.30 4.12 -31.46
C ASN A 712 -0.28 3.73 -29.98
N ASP A 713 -1.08 2.74 -29.58
CA ASP A 713 -1.07 2.18 -28.24
C ASP A 713 0.28 1.51 -27.94
N GLU A 714 0.87 0.76 -28.90
CA GLU A 714 2.22 0.20 -28.74
C GLU A 714 3.28 1.31 -28.60
N LEU A 715 3.19 2.39 -29.39
CA LEU A 715 4.09 3.54 -29.28
C LEU A 715 3.95 4.26 -27.94
N ILE A 716 2.73 4.45 -27.45
CA ILE A 716 2.45 5.03 -26.14
C ILE A 716 3.04 4.14 -25.03
N ASP A 717 2.89 2.82 -25.14
CA ASP A 717 3.43 1.90 -24.15
C ASP A 717 4.96 1.85 -24.20
N ARG A 718 5.57 1.89 -25.40
CA ARG A 718 7.03 2.08 -25.56
C ARG A 718 7.49 3.40 -24.94
N GLN A 719 6.73 4.49 -25.13
CA GLN A 719 7.04 5.79 -24.55
C GLN A 719 6.95 5.74 -23.02
N LYS A 720 5.91 5.10 -22.46
CA LYS A 720 5.79 4.88 -21.01
C LYS A 720 6.94 4.03 -20.48
N GLN A 721 7.33 2.97 -21.18
CA GLN A 721 8.48 2.14 -20.82
C GLN A 721 9.77 2.96 -20.82
N LEU A 722 10.01 3.79 -21.85
CA LEU A 722 11.17 4.69 -21.91
C LEU A 722 11.16 5.73 -20.78
N ILE A 723 10.01 6.34 -20.47
CA ILE A 723 9.87 7.26 -19.34
C ILE A 723 10.13 6.54 -18.02
N SER A 724 9.62 5.32 -17.86
CA SER A 724 9.84 4.50 -16.67
C SER A 724 11.32 4.12 -16.52
N LEU A 725 11.98 3.70 -17.61
CA LEU A 725 13.42 3.41 -17.65
C LEU A 725 14.24 4.66 -17.34
N ARG A 726 13.87 5.81 -17.89
CA ARG A 726 14.51 7.10 -17.62
C ARG A 726 14.36 7.48 -16.16
N ASN A 727 13.14 7.45 -15.61
CA ASN A 727 12.86 7.78 -14.21
C ASN A 727 13.54 6.79 -13.27
N TYR A 728 13.61 5.51 -13.61
CA TYR A 728 14.35 4.49 -12.86
C TYR A 728 15.84 4.82 -12.83
N SER A 729 16.43 5.14 -13.99
CA SER A 729 17.85 5.51 -14.11
C SER A 729 18.16 6.81 -13.36
N GLU A 730 17.28 7.81 -13.48
CA GLU A 730 17.38 9.08 -12.77
C GLU A 730 17.24 8.89 -11.25
N SER A 731 16.35 8.00 -10.81
CA SER A 731 16.17 7.68 -9.39
C SER A 731 17.41 6.96 -8.84
N ILE A 732 18.02 6.05 -9.60
CA ILE A 732 19.29 5.43 -9.23
C ILE A 732 20.37 6.50 -9.07
N VAL A 733 20.60 7.33 -10.09
CA VAL A 733 21.63 8.38 -10.07
C VAL A 733 21.41 9.39 -8.94
N LYS A 734 20.15 9.74 -8.63
CA LYS A 734 19.78 10.66 -7.54
C LYS A 734 19.93 10.05 -6.14
N THR A 735 19.84 8.73 -6.02
CA THR A 735 19.94 8.01 -4.73
C THR A 735 21.35 7.54 -4.41
N ILE A 736 22.22 7.42 -5.42
CA ILE A 736 23.66 7.17 -5.25
C ILE A 736 24.26 8.30 -4.40
N HIS A 737 24.98 7.91 -3.34
CA HIS A 737 25.53 8.84 -2.35
C HIS A 737 26.92 9.35 -2.77
N GLU A 738 27.54 8.70 -3.74
CA GLU A 738 28.80 9.04 -4.36
C GLU A 738 28.63 10.22 -5.34
N PRO A 739 29.45 11.27 -5.24
CA PRO A 739 29.46 12.35 -6.23
C PRO A 739 29.73 11.85 -7.66
N LEU A 740 28.80 12.12 -8.57
CA LEU A 740 28.87 11.79 -10.00
C LEU A 740 28.80 13.04 -10.87
N LEU A 741 29.58 13.04 -11.94
CA LEU A 741 29.64 14.10 -12.96
C LEU A 741 29.56 13.52 -14.37
N ILE A 742 28.83 14.19 -15.25
CA ILE A 742 28.85 13.93 -16.69
C ILE A 742 29.49 15.12 -17.38
N VAL A 743 30.56 14.88 -18.13
CA VAL A 743 31.30 15.90 -18.89
C VAL A 743 31.32 15.57 -20.39
N ASN A 744 31.39 16.57 -21.26
CA ASN A 744 31.52 16.36 -22.71
C ASN A 744 33.01 16.21 -23.14
N LYS A 745 33.26 16.05 -24.45
CA LYS A 745 34.61 15.95 -25.04
C LYS A 745 35.54 17.13 -24.72
N ASP A 746 34.97 18.31 -24.45
CA ASP A 746 35.71 19.53 -24.07
C ASP A 746 35.87 19.67 -22.54
N PHE A 747 35.52 18.63 -21.77
CA PHE A 747 35.51 18.58 -20.31
C PHE A 747 34.58 19.61 -19.64
N ILE A 748 33.57 20.08 -20.37
CA ILE A 748 32.50 20.93 -19.85
C ILE A 748 31.45 20.05 -19.17
N ILE A 749 31.10 20.40 -17.94
CA ILE A 749 30.13 19.67 -17.13
C ILE A 749 28.73 19.88 -17.71
N LYS A 750 28.06 18.77 -18.01
CA LYS A 750 26.67 18.73 -18.50
C LYS A 750 25.66 18.50 -17.40
N SER A 751 26.00 17.67 -16.43
CA SER A 751 25.15 17.43 -15.26
C SER A 751 25.95 16.82 -14.11
N ALA A 752 25.48 17.01 -12.90
CA ALA A 752 25.97 16.33 -11.70
C ALA A 752 24.81 15.75 -10.89
N ASN A 753 25.07 14.73 -10.09
CA ASN A 753 24.05 14.18 -9.19
C ASN A 753 23.91 15.03 -7.90
N PRO A 754 22.80 14.89 -7.15
CA PRO A 754 22.59 15.61 -5.89
C PRO A 754 23.70 15.40 -4.85
N ALA A 755 24.31 14.21 -4.83
CA ALA A 755 25.43 13.92 -3.94
C ALA A 755 26.64 14.82 -4.20
N PHE A 756 26.95 15.11 -5.47
CA PHE A 756 28.02 16.04 -5.85
C PHE A 756 27.75 17.45 -5.31
N TYR A 757 26.55 17.97 -5.55
CA TYR A 757 26.14 19.30 -5.08
C TYR A 757 26.21 19.43 -3.56
N LYS A 758 25.71 18.42 -2.84
CA LYS A 758 25.68 18.41 -1.38
C LYS A 758 27.07 18.25 -0.78
N TYR A 759 27.90 17.35 -1.32
CA TYR A 759 29.22 17.05 -0.79
C TYR A 759 30.18 18.23 -0.98
N PHE A 760 30.23 18.81 -2.20
CA PHE A 760 31.09 19.96 -2.51
C PHE A 760 30.46 21.32 -2.20
N ASN A 761 29.28 21.35 -1.58
CA ASN A 761 28.53 22.55 -1.23
C ASN A 761 28.38 23.54 -2.41
N THR A 762 28.09 23.01 -3.60
CA THR A 762 27.95 23.77 -4.86
C THR A 762 26.54 23.64 -5.43
N SER A 763 26.17 24.56 -6.33
CA SER A 763 24.87 24.57 -6.98
C SER A 763 24.98 24.22 -8.46
N GLU A 764 23.86 23.75 -9.04
CA GLU A 764 23.70 23.45 -10.46
C GLU A 764 24.19 24.61 -11.35
N LYS A 765 23.75 25.84 -11.05
CA LYS A 765 24.13 27.06 -11.82
C LYS A 765 25.61 27.41 -11.74
N ALA A 766 26.31 26.99 -10.69
CA ALA A 766 27.73 27.30 -10.49
C ALA A 766 28.66 26.20 -11.03
N THR A 767 28.10 25.06 -11.46
CA THR A 767 28.86 23.85 -11.80
C THR A 767 28.60 23.43 -13.25
N GLU A 768 27.34 23.43 -13.68
CA GLU A 768 26.99 23.06 -15.04
C GLU A 768 27.39 24.15 -16.04
N ALA A 769 27.75 23.73 -17.26
CA ALA A 769 28.29 24.56 -18.34
C ALA A 769 29.69 25.17 -18.11
N TYR A 770 30.34 24.88 -16.98
CA TYR A 770 31.74 25.24 -16.71
C TYR A 770 32.69 24.07 -16.95
N SER A 771 33.98 24.35 -17.15
CA SER A 771 35.01 23.31 -17.29
C SER A 771 35.24 22.60 -15.94
N LEU A 772 35.41 21.27 -15.98
CA LEU A 772 35.75 20.46 -14.80
C LEU A 772 36.99 20.98 -14.07
N PHE A 773 37.95 21.54 -14.80
CA PHE A 773 39.20 22.04 -14.22
C PHE A 773 39.09 23.44 -13.61
N GLU A 774 37.99 24.16 -13.87
CA GLU A 774 37.78 25.54 -13.41
C GLU A 774 36.85 25.61 -12.18
N ILE A 775 36.07 24.56 -11.91
CA ILE A 775 35.16 24.52 -10.78
C ILE A 775 35.89 24.33 -9.44
N GLY A 776 35.30 24.86 -8.35
CA GLY A 776 35.82 24.69 -6.98
C GLY A 776 37.22 25.31 -6.77
N ASN A 777 37.47 26.52 -7.29
CA ASN A 777 38.80 27.16 -7.26
C ASN A 777 39.91 26.30 -7.88
N CYS A 778 39.62 25.61 -8.99
CA CYS A 778 40.57 24.73 -9.70
C CYS A 778 41.06 23.53 -8.87
N GLN A 779 40.30 23.08 -7.87
CA GLN A 779 40.65 21.92 -7.02
C GLN A 779 40.81 20.59 -7.78
N TRP A 780 40.34 20.55 -9.04
CA TRP A 780 40.42 19.40 -9.93
C TRP A 780 41.48 19.55 -11.04
N ASP A 781 42.22 20.66 -11.10
CA ASP A 781 43.35 20.83 -12.03
C ASP A 781 44.61 20.12 -11.51
N ILE A 782 44.52 18.80 -11.37
CA ILE A 782 45.64 17.95 -10.99
C ILE A 782 46.28 17.40 -12.27
N PRO A 783 47.58 17.63 -12.54
CA PRO A 783 48.22 17.25 -13.80
C PRO A 783 48.09 15.75 -14.14
N GLU A 784 48.16 14.88 -13.13
CA GLU A 784 47.98 13.44 -13.29
C GLU A 784 46.55 13.08 -13.69
N PHE A 785 45.56 13.68 -13.04
CA PHE A 785 44.14 13.47 -13.34
C PHE A 785 43.79 13.95 -14.75
N ARG A 786 44.24 15.15 -15.14
CA ARG A 786 44.04 15.69 -16.50
C ARG A 786 44.67 14.80 -17.57
N LYS A 787 45.89 14.29 -17.33
CA LYS A 787 46.58 13.40 -18.28
C LYS A 787 45.87 12.05 -18.44
N GLN A 788 45.22 11.55 -17.40
CA GLN A 788 44.46 10.30 -17.48
C GLN A 788 43.09 10.51 -18.14
N LEU A 789 42.39 11.61 -17.86
CA LEU A 789 41.11 11.96 -18.51
C LEU A 789 41.26 12.11 -20.04
N LEU A 790 42.37 12.67 -20.51
CA LEU A 790 42.68 12.82 -21.95
C LEU A 790 42.90 11.49 -22.68
N LYS A 791 43.11 10.38 -21.96
CA LYS A 791 43.34 9.05 -22.53
C LYS A 791 42.08 8.19 -22.59
N ILE A 792 40.95 8.66 -22.06
CA ILE A 792 39.69 7.91 -22.05
C ILE A 792 39.17 7.77 -23.47
N ASP A 793 38.93 6.53 -23.87
CA ASP A 793 38.29 6.13 -25.13
C ASP A 793 37.40 4.90 -24.86
N THR A 794 36.80 4.31 -25.89
CA THR A 794 35.91 3.13 -25.77
C THR A 794 36.58 1.93 -25.07
N GLU A 795 37.90 1.78 -25.15
CA GLU A 795 38.66 0.69 -24.51
C GLU A 795 39.37 1.09 -23.20
N PHE A 796 39.48 2.38 -22.89
CA PHE A 796 40.25 2.86 -21.73
C PHE A 796 39.36 3.59 -20.72
N SER A 797 39.31 3.06 -19.49
CA SER A 797 38.63 3.69 -18.35
C SER A 797 39.61 3.92 -17.20
N ILE A 798 39.32 4.91 -16.37
CA ILE A 798 40.07 5.16 -15.13
C ILE A 798 39.39 4.37 -14.02
N GLU A 799 40.15 3.52 -13.34
CA GLU A 799 39.71 2.76 -12.18
C GLU A 799 40.62 3.04 -10.99
N ASN A 800 40.03 3.34 -9.84
CA ASN A 800 40.67 3.49 -8.54
C ASN A 800 41.84 4.50 -8.49
N LEU A 801 41.75 5.61 -9.24
CA LEU A 801 42.78 6.65 -9.20
C LEU A 801 42.69 7.44 -7.89
N GLN A 802 43.68 7.28 -7.01
CA GLN A 802 43.75 8.03 -5.76
C GLN A 802 44.34 9.43 -5.98
N LEU A 803 43.63 10.47 -5.53
CA LEU A 803 44.02 11.87 -5.63
C LEU A 803 43.90 12.56 -4.27
N ASP A 804 44.95 13.26 -3.87
CA ASP A 804 44.92 14.19 -2.74
C ASP A 804 44.52 15.58 -3.24
N THR A 805 43.41 16.12 -2.72
CA THR A 805 42.94 17.47 -3.06
C THR A 805 42.67 18.29 -1.80
N ILE A 806 42.80 19.62 -1.92
CA ILE A 806 42.50 20.58 -0.86
C ILE A 806 41.27 21.35 -1.30
N CYS A 807 40.14 21.05 -0.68
CA CYS A 807 38.87 21.73 -0.94
C CYS A 807 38.75 22.94 0.01
N PRO A 808 38.44 24.16 -0.47
CA PRO A 808 38.42 25.38 0.35
C PRO A 808 37.52 25.30 1.60
N ASP A 809 36.34 24.66 1.46
CA ASP A 809 35.34 24.58 2.54
C ASP A 809 35.38 23.26 3.34
N ILE A 810 36.06 22.24 2.81
CA ILE A 810 35.97 20.84 3.29
C ILE A 810 37.32 20.33 3.82
N GLY A 811 38.42 21.02 3.51
CA GLY A 811 39.77 20.68 3.94
C GLY A 811 40.49 19.68 3.04
N LYS A 812 41.56 19.08 3.55
CA LYS A 812 42.34 18.06 2.82
C LYS A 812 41.52 16.77 2.72
N LYS A 813 41.34 16.27 1.51
CA LYS A 813 40.60 15.03 1.20
C LYS A 813 41.40 14.14 0.28
N THR A 814 41.30 12.83 0.51
CA THR A 814 41.84 11.80 -0.37
C THR A 814 40.69 11.12 -1.08
N MET A 815 40.61 11.33 -2.40
CA MET A 815 39.50 10.87 -3.24
C MET A 815 39.96 9.72 -4.14
N ILE A 816 39.11 8.73 -4.34
CA ILE A 816 39.21 7.78 -5.44
C ILE A 816 38.38 8.28 -6.61
N VAL A 817 38.94 8.25 -7.81
CA VAL A 817 38.27 8.65 -9.05
C VAL A 817 38.16 7.48 -10.01
N ASN A 818 36.94 7.27 -10.50
CA ASN A 818 36.63 6.36 -11.59
C ASN A 818 36.03 7.15 -12.76
N ALA A 819 36.42 6.86 -14.00
CA ALA A 819 35.88 7.57 -15.16
C ALA A 819 35.76 6.68 -16.40
N ARG A 820 34.66 6.80 -17.13
CA ARG A 820 34.39 6.00 -18.34
C ARG A 820 33.60 6.77 -19.40
N LEU A 821 33.79 6.41 -20.66
CA LEU A 821 33.00 6.93 -21.78
C LEU A 821 31.58 6.35 -21.78
N ILE A 822 30.57 7.17 -22.06
CA ILE A 822 29.18 6.74 -22.25
C ILE A 822 28.98 6.37 -23.73
N ILE A 823 28.80 5.06 -23.97
CA ILE A 823 28.53 4.48 -25.29
C ILE A 823 27.15 4.96 -25.78
N ASP A 824 27.04 5.27 -27.07
CA ASP A 824 25.81 5.75 -27.73
C ASP A 824 25.18 7.01 -27.09
N SER A 825 26.02 7.88 -26.52
CA SER A 825 25.57 9.18 -25.99
C SER A 825 25.19 10.16 -27.10
N THR A 826 24.12 10.93 -26.87
CA THR A 826 23.75 12.07 -27.70
C THR A 826 23.70 13.33 -26.82
N PRO A 827 24.58 14.33 -27.01
CA PRO A 827 25.74 14.39 -27.92
C PRO A 827 26.83 13.34 -27.69
N GLU A 828 27.55 12.94 -28.73
CA GLU A 828 28.60 11.92 -28.68
C GLU A 828 29.80 12.34 -27.80
N GLY A 829 30.37 11.36 -27.10
CA GLY A 829 31.60 11.49 -26.30
C GLY A 829 31.40 12.09 -24.92
N MET A 830 30.29 11.75 -24.27
CA MET A 830 30.11 12.05 -22.85
C MET A 830 30.95 11.10 -21.99
N ILE A 831 31.55 11.63 -20.92
CA ILE A 831 32.33 10.87 -19.94
C ILE A 831 31.63 10.98 -18.60
N LEU A 832 31.41 9.83 -17.94
CA LEU A 832 30.93 9.74 -16.57
C LEU A 832 32.13 9.66 -15.63
N VAL A 833 32.19 10.53 -14.63
CA VAL A 833 33.20 10.56 -13.58
C VAL A 833 32.53 10.32 -12.22
N ALA A 834 33.05 9.39 -11.44
CA ALA A 834 32.62 9.07 -10.09
C ALA A 834 33.75 9.35 -9.10
N LEU A 835 33.40 9.93 -7.95
CA LEU A 835 34.34 10.36 -6.92
C LEU A 835 33.93 9.73 -5.58
N GLU A 836 34.87 9.19 -4.83
CA GLU A 836 34.64 8.59 -3.51
C GLU A 836 35.65 9.15 -2.49
N ASP A 837 35.19 9.65 -1.33
CA ASP A 837 36.08 10.09 -0.24
C ASP A 837 36.47 8.91 0.64
N ILE A 838 37.76 8.60 0.69
CA ILE A 838 38.30 7.51 1.52
C ILE A 838 39.10 8.00 2.73
N THR A 839 39.05 9.29 3.04
CA THR A 839 39.86 9.91 4.11
C THR A 839 39.63 9.24 5.47
N ASP A 840 38.35 9.08 5.88
CA ASP A 840 37.99 8.46 7.16
C ASP A 840 38.26 6.95 7.16
N LEU A 841 38.16 6.30 6.01
CA LEU A 841 38.42 4.87 5.85
C LEU A 841 39.92 4.57 6.08
N ILE A 842 40.81 5.40 5.54
CA ILE A 842 42.25 5.29 5.79
C ILE A 842 42.54 5.48 7.29
N ALA A 843 41.99 6.54 7.91
CA ALA A 843 42.22 6.83 9.32
C ALA A 843 41.70 5.73 10.27
N THR A 844 40.54 5.16 9.97
CA THR A 844 39.96 4.07 10.77
C THR A 844 40.73 2.77 10.62
N ASN A 845 41.22 2.45 9.42
CA ASN A 845 42.08 1.28 9.20
C ASN A 845 43.41 1.40 9.94
N GLU A 846 44.02 2.59 10.00
CA GLU A 846 45.21 2.83 10.80
C GLU A 846 44.93 2.64 12.30
N LEU A 847 43.81 3.16 12.81
CA LEU A 847 43.40 2.97 14.21
C LEU A 847 43.18 1.49 14.55
N LEU A 848 42.51 0.75 13.68
CA LEU A 848 42.28 -0.70 13.87
C LEU A 848 43.59 -1.48 13.90
N SER A 849 44.53 -1.15 13.01
CA SER A 849 45.86 -1.76 13.01
C SER A 849 46.58 -1.51 14.34
N ASN A 850 46.55 -0.27 14.83
CA ASN A 850 47.15 0.09 16.12
C ASN A 850 46.52 -0.67 17.30
N LYS A 851 45.19 -0.82 17.33
CA LYS A 851 44.51 -1.61 18.37
C LYS A 851 44.84 -3.10 18.32
N ASN A 852 45.00 -3.66 17.12
CA ASN A 852 45.42 -5.06 16.99
C ASN A 852 46.83 -5.28 17.54
N ILE A 853 47.75 -4.36 17.26
CA ILE A 853 49.10 -4.38 17.83
C ILE A 853 49.03 -4.28 19.36
N GLU A 854 48.21 -3.38 19.90
CA GLU A 854 48.03 -3.23 21.35
C GLU A 854 47.51 -4.52 22.00
N LEU A 855 46.46 -5.14 21.45
CA LEU A 855 45.92 -6.40 21.95
C LEU A 855 46.95 -7.54 21.90
N GLN A 856 47.75 -7.60 20.84
CA GLN A 856 48.81 -8.60 20.73
C GLN A 856 49.87 -8.43 21.83
N THR A 857 50.28 -7.18 22.10
CA THR A 857 51.23 -6.91 23.21
C THR A 857 50.66 -7.24 24.59
N GLN A 858 49.35 -7.02 24.82
CA GLN A 858 48.71 -7.39 26.08
C GLN A 858 48.66 -8.90 26.30
N ASN A 859 48.41 -9.68 25.24
CA ASN A 859 48.44 -11.15 25.33
C ASN A 859 49.85 -11.66 25.67
N GLU A 860 50.89 -11.13 25.01
CA GLU A 860 52.28 -11.50 25.30
C GLU A 860 52.69 -11.17 26.75
N GLN A 861 52.26 -10.03 27.27
CA GLN A 861 52.49 -9.65 28.68
C GLN A 861 51.81 -10.59 29.67
N LEU A 862 50.58 -11.03 29.37
CA LEU A 862 49.83 -11.95 30.23
C LEU A 862 50.45 -13.36 30.28
N GLU A 863 50.97 -13.83 29.14
CA GLU A 863 51.74 -15.08 29.06
C GLU A 863 53.04 -15.00 29.88
N ALA A 864 53.79 -13.90 29.72
CA ALA A 864 55.02 -13.67 30.47
C ALA A 864 54.78 -13.59 31.98
N PHE A 865 53.72 -12.88 32.41
CA PHE A 865 53.32 -12.79 33.81
C PHE A 865 52.97 -14.17 34.40
N THR A 866 52.17 -14.96 33.69
CA THR A 866 51.77 -16.32 34.12
C THR A 866 53.00 -17.22 34.29
N SER A 867 53.99 -17.11 33.39
CA SER A 867 55.23 -17.89 33.46
C SER A 867 56.17 -17.43 34.60
N ALA A 868 56.29 -16.12 34.83
CA ALA A 868 57.14 -15.58 35.90
C ALA A 868 56.56 -15.91 37.29
N ALA A 869 55.26 -15.64 37.49
CA ALA A 869 54.57 -15.94 38.75
C ALA A 869 54.65 -17.43 39.12
N SER A 870 54.61 -18.33 38.14
CA SER A 870 54.79 -19.77 38.33
C SER A 870 56.15 -20.11 38.94
N HIS A 871 57.23 -19.65 38.30
CA HIS A 871 58.59 -19.98 38.71
C HIS A 871 58.88 -19.41 40.11
N ASP A 872 58.52 -18.15 40.33
CA ASP A 872 58.84 -17.40 41.54
C ASP A 872 58.05 -17.89 42.77
N LEU A 873 56.89 -18.54 42.57
CA LEU A 873 56.13 -19.18 43.64
C LEU A 873 56.58 -20.62 43.93
N GLN A 874 57.03 -21.38 42.92
CA GLN A 874 57.46 -22.77 43.10
C GLN A 874 58.83 -22.89 43.78
N GLU A 875 59.78 -22.02 43.46
CA GLU A 875 61.13 -22.06 44.03
C GLU A 875 61.16 -21.96 45.58
N PRO A 876 60.50 -20.97 46.22
CA PRO A 876 60.47 -20.88 47.68
C PRO A 876 59.75 -22.07 48.32
N LEU A 877 58.65 -22.56 47.73
CA LEU A 877 57.94 -23.74 48.24
C LEU A 877 58.82 -25.00 48.22
N ARG A 878 59.60 -25.21 47.16
CA ARG A 878 60.54 -26.33 47.07
C ARG A 878 61.62 -26.26 48.16
N LYS A 879 62.14 -25.07 48.44
CA LYS A 879 63.12 -24.86 49.52
C LYS A 879 62.51 -25.15 50.89
N ILE A 880 61.31 -24.64 51.17
CA ILE A 880 60.59 -24.91 52.44
C ILE A 880 60.34 -26.41 52.60
N HIS A 881 59.86 -27.09 51.56
CA HIS A 881 59.62 -28.53 51.58
C HIS A 881 60.90 -29.31 51.91
N MET A 882 62.00 -29.01 51.22
CA MET A 882 63.30 -29.67 51.41
C MET A 882 63.82 -29.51 52.85
N PHE A 883 63.81 -28.29 53.41
CA PHE A 883 64.30 -28.06 54.76
C PHE A 883 63.41 -28.73 55.82
N CYS A 884 62.08 -28.63 55.69
CA CYS A 884 61.15 -29.28 56.60
C CYS A 884 61.29 -30.80 56.56
N LYS A 885 61.46 -31.39 55.36
CA LYS A 885 61.61 -32.84 55.18
C LYS A 885 62.92 -33.34 55.80
N ARG A 886 64.00 -32.59 55.60
CA ARG A 886 65.31 -32.92 56.20
C ARG A 886 65.26 -32.89 57.72
N ILE A 887 64.56 -31.93 58.32
CA ILE A 887 64.35 -31.86 59.78
C ILE A 887 63.49 -33.05 60.23
N PHE A 888 62.40 -33.35 59.52
CA PHE A 888 61.51 -34.46 59.86
C PHE A 888 62.20 -35.83 59.82
N GLU A 889 63.09 -36.08 58.84
CA GLU A 889 63.76 -37.37 58.65
C GLU A 889 65.05 -37.54 59.48
N ASN A 890 65.79 -36.46 59.77
CA ASN A 890 67.17 -36.57 60.31
C ASN A 890 67.37 -36.04 61.75
N GLU A 891 66.39 -35.36 62.37
CA GLU A 891 66.50 -34.87 63.75
C GLU A 891 65.86 -35.85 64.75
N SER A 892 66.68 -36.47 65.59
CA SER A 892 66.25 -37.46 66.59
C SER A 892 65.71 -36.85 67.91
N GLY A 893 65.72 -35.52 68.08
CA GLY A 893 65.29 -34.80 69.29
C GLY A 893 63.89 -34.16 69.27
N LEU A 894 63.11 -34.33 68.20
CA LEU A 894 61.78 -33.71 68.06
C LEU A 894 60.75 -34.35 68.99
N SER A 895 60.03 -33.52 69.76
CA SER A 895 58.85 -33.94 70.53
C SER A 895 57.74 -34.43 69.60
N GLU A 896 56.81 -35.29 70.08
CA GLU A 896 55.68 -35.77 69.27
C GLU A 896 54.85 -34.62 68.68
N SER A 897 54.64 -33.55 69.45
CA SER A 897 53.97 -32.33 68.97
C SER A 897 54.78 -31.62 67.88
N GLY A 898 56.11 -31.58 68.01
CA GLY A 898 57.00 -31.03 66.99
C GLY A 898 56.95 -31.81 65.67
N LYS A 899 56.94 -33.14 65.73
CA LYS A 899 56.79 -34.02 64.56
C LYS A 899 55.44 -33.81 63.88
N HIS A 900 54.34 -33.78 64.65
CA HIS A 900 52.99 -33.55 64.12
C HIS A 900 52.86 -32.18 63.43
N ASN A 901 53.44 -31.12 64.01
CA ASN A 901 53.42 -29.78 63.40
C ASN A 901 54.23 -29.72 62.09
N LEU A 902 55.41 -30.35 62.06
CA LEU A 902 56.24 -30.45 60.84
C LEU A 902 55.55 -31.24 59.73
N GLU A 903 54.85 -32.31 60.07
CA GLU A 903 54.05 -33.10 59.14
C GLU A 903 52.94 -32.25 58.49
N ARG A 904 52.24 -31.41 59.29
CA ARG A 904 51.23 -30.47 58.77
C ARG A 904 51.82 -29.38 57.87
N VAL A 905 53.03 -28.89 58.17
CA VAL A 905 53.73 -27.92 57.32
C VAL A 905 54.13 -28.57 55.99
N LEU A 906 54.72 -29.76 56.02
CA LEU A 906 55.05 -30.52 54.83
C LEU A 906 53.83 -30.80 53.96
N PHE A 907 52.71 -31.17 54.60
CA PHE A 907 51.43 -31.35 53.95
C PHE A 907 50.93 -30.08 53.25
N SER A 908 50.98 -28.94 53.94
CA SER A 908 50.53 -27.66 53.41
C SER A 908 51.37 -27.17 52.23
N VAL A 909 52.70 -27.34 52.31
CA VAL A 909 53.63 -26.97 51.23
C VAL A 909 53.43 -27.84 49.99
N THR A 910 53.22 -29.14 50.19
CA THR A 910 52.93 -30.08 49.09
C THR A 910 51.62 -29.73 48.40
N ASN A 911 50.57 -29.40 49.17
CA ASN A 911 49.29 -28.96 48.63
C ASN A 911 49.40 -27.64 47.84
N MET A 912 50.16 -26.65 48.33
CA MET A 912 50.40 -25.39 47.62
C MET A 912 51.13 -25.64 46.29
N SER A 913 52.12 -26.53 46.27
CA SER A 913 52.84 -26.89 45.05
C SER A 913 51.92 -27.50 44.00
N ILE A 914 51.00 -28.40 44.40
CA ILE A 914 50.00 -29.01 43.51
C ILE A 914 49.03 -27.93 42.98
N LEU A 915 48.52 -27.05 43.85
CA LEU A 915 47.61 -25.98 43.46
C LEU A 915 48.20 -25.02 42.43
N ILE A 916 49.45 -24.60 42.64
CA ILE A 916 50.15 -23.72 41.69
C ILE A 916 50.32 -24.43 40.35
N THR A 917 50.76 -25.69 40.37
CA THR A 917 50.95 -26.49 39.14
C THR A 917 49.65 -26.61 38.35
N ASP A 918 48.55 -26.95 39.02
CA ASP A 918 47.24 -27.11 38.37
C ASP A 918 46.67 -25.78 37.85
N LEU A 919 46.94 -24.66 38.54
CA LEU A 919 46.55 -23.32 38.09
C LEU A 919 47.30 -22.91 36.81
N ILE A 920 48.58 -23.27 36.71
CA ILE A 920 49.41 -23.01 35.53
C ILE A 920 48.93 -23.85 34.35
N GLU A 921 48.65 -25.14 34.56
CA GLU A 921 48.10 -26.01 33.52
C GLU A 921 46.75 -25.48 33.01
N TYR A 922 45.88 -25.03 33.92
CA TYR A 922 44.60 -24.41 33.56
C TYR A 922 44.77 -23.12 32.73
N SER A 923 45.68 -22.24 33.12
CA SER A 923 45.96 -20.99 32.39
C SER A 923 46.51 -21.27 30.99
N ARG A 924 47.51 -22.16 30.87
CA ARG A 924 48.16 -22.49 29.59
C ARG A 924 47.20 -23.04 28.52
N ILE A 925 46.20 -23.83 28.92
CA ILE A 925 45.21 -24.39 27.97
C ILE A 925 44.35 -23.29 27.30
N SER A 926 44.28 -22.09 27.89
CA SER A 926 43.50 -20.97 27.33
C SER A 926 44.26 -20.16 26.28
N PHE A 927 45.61 -20.17 26.30
CA PHE A 927 46.45 -19.32 25.45
C PHE A 927 47.19 -20.07 24.32
N ILE A 928 47.37 -21.39 24.44
CA ILE A 928 48.06 -22.17 23.41
C ILE A 928 47.23 -22.23 22.12
N LYS A 929 47.89 -21.97 20.99
CA LYS A 929 47.34 -22.13 19.64
C LYS A 929 46.76 -23.53 19.46
N LYS A 930 45.48 -23.60 19.06
CA LYS A 930 44.75 -24.86 18.88
C LYS A 930 45.25 -25.60 17.64
N GLU A 931 46.10 -26.60 17.81
CA GLU A 931 46.58 -27.48 16.73
C GLU A 931 45.84 -28.83 16.74
N TYR A 932 44.79 -28.96 15.94
CA TYR A 932 44.08 -30.23 15.76
C TYR A 932 44.85 -31.14 14.81
N LYS A 933 45.02 -32.41 15.21
CA LYS A 933 45.71 -33.44 14.45
C LYS A 933 44.87 -34.72 14.46
N LYS A 934 44.73 -35.35 13.30
CA LYS A 934 44.11 -36.67 13.19
C LYS A 934 44.96 -37.71 13.94
N THR A 935 44.47 -38.14 15.09
CA THR A 935 45.25 -38.91 16.07
C THR A 935 44.47 -40.13 16.52
N ASP A 936 45.16 -41.27 16.64
CA ASP A 936 44.62 -42.49 17.20
C ASP A 936 44.56 -42.41 18.73
N LEU A 937 43.35 -42.48 19.29
CA LEU A 937 43.13 -42.44 20.75
C LEU A 937 43.85 -43.57 21.48
N ASN A 938 44.04 -44.74 20.86
CA ASN A 938 44.75 -45.86 21.49
C ASN A 938 46.22 -45.52 21.75
N VAL A 939 46.84 -44.71 20.87
CA VAL A 939 48.22 -44.23 21.04
C VAL A 939 48.31 -43.26 22.21
N VAL A 940 47.36 -42.33 22.32
CA VAL A 940 47.30 -41.36 23.42
C VAL A 940 47.05 -42.06 24.76
N LEU A 941 46.13 -43.04 24.80
CA LEU A 941 45.86 -43.85 25.99
C LEU A 941 47.08 -44.67 26.40
N LYS A 942 47.77 -45.33 25.46
CA LYS A 942 48.99 -46.10 25.75
C LYS A 942 50.08 -45.23 26.38
N LYS A 943 50.25 -44.01 25.87
CA LYS A 943 51.19 -43.03 26.44
C LYS A 943 50.76 -42.58 27.83
N THR A 944 49.46 -42.29 28.01
CA THR A 944 48.90 -41.92 29.32
C THR A 944 49.13 -43.01 30.36
N LEU A 945 48.87 -44.27 30.03
CA LEU A 945 49.10 -45.41 30.92
C LEU A 945 50.57 -45.62 31.26
N ALA A 946 51.49 -45.32 30.35
CA ALA A 946 52.92 -45.37 30.63
C ALA A 946 53.32 -44.31 31.67
N ASP A 947 52.74 -43.11 31.62
CA ASP A 947 53.03 -42.01 32.55
C ASP A 947 52.54 -42.27 33.98
N ILE A 948 51.49 -43.08 34.15
CA ILE A 948 50.87 -43.39 35.47
C ILE A 948 51.10 -44.84 35.93
N LYS A 949 52.07 -45.53 35.31
CA LYS A 949 52.35 -46.95 35.55
C LYS A 949 52.58 -47.28 37.03
N ASP A 950 53.30 -46.41 37.74
CA ASP A 950 53.63 -46.63 39.15
C ASP A 950 52.39 -46.58 40.04
N ASN A 951 51.45 -45.65 39.78
CA ASN A 951 50.18 -45.57 40.50
C ASN A 951 49.29 -46.80 40.25
N ILE A 952 49.31 -47.34 39.03
CA ILE A 952 48.57 -48.56 38.67
C ILE A 952 49.14 -49.76 39.43
N LEU A 953 50.49 -49.89 39.50
CA LEU A 953 51.16 -50.99 40.20
C LEU A 953 50.93 -50.93 41.71
N GLU A 954 51.02 -49.74 42.30
CA GLU A 954 50.84 -49.53 43.74
C GLU A 954 49.43 -49.94 44.21
N LYS A 955 48.40 -49.58 43.43
CA LYS A 955 46.99 -49.89 43.73
C LYS A 955 46.46 -51.17 43.05
N LYS A 956 47.31 -51.88 42.31
CA LYS A 956 46.97 -53.07 41.50
C LYS A 956 45.74 -52.87 40.59
N ALA A 957 45.56 -51.66 40.06
CA ALA A 957 44.37 -51.30 39.28
C ALA A 957 44.29 -52.08 37.95
N VAL A 958 43.09 -52.53 37.58
CA VAL A 958 42.81 -53.22 36.31
C VAL A 958 42.14 -52.23 35.36
N ILE A 959 42.77 -51.97 34.22
CA ILE A 959 42.26 -51.04 33.21
C ILE A 959 41.93 -51.80 31.94
N THR A 960 40.65 -51.82 31.55
CA THR A 960 40.17 -52.44 30.31
C THR A 960 39.90 -51.35 29.26
N ILE A 961 40.62 -51.42 28.14
CA ILE A 961 40.49 -50.48 27.02
C ILE A 961 39.86 -51.20 25.83
N PHE A 962 38.79 -50.61 25.29
CA PHE A 962 38.17 -51.07 24.04
C PHE A 962 38.69 -50.27 22.83
N PRO A 963 38.66 -50.85 21.62
CA PRO A 963 39.15 -50.18 20.41
C PRO A 963 38.48 -48.83 20.19
N SER A 964 39.29 -47.79 19.98
CA SER A 964 38.83 -46.41 19.76
C SER A 964 39.19 -45.90 18.37
N PRO A 965 38.38 -45.00 17.76
CA PRO A 965 38.61 -44.47 16.42
C PRO A 965 39.71 -43.40 16.39
N GLN A 966 40.13 -43.01 15.19
CA GLN A 966 40.95 -41.83 14.97
C GLN A 966 40.09 -40.57 14.97
N LEU A 967 40.50 -39.55 15.73
CA LEU A 967 39.76 -38.30 15.86
C LEU A 967 40.64 -37.09 15.52
N ASN A 968 40.02 -36.01 15.07
CA ASN A 968 40.71 -34.73 14.91
C ASN A 968 40.78 -34.00 16.25
N ILE A 969 41.86 -34.21 17.00
CA ILE A 969 42.00 -33.75 18.39
C ILE A 969 43.32 -33.02 18.63
N ILE A 970 43.41 -32.30 19.74
CA ILE A 970 44.67 -31.75 20.26
C ILE A 970 45.31 -32.81 21.17
N PRO A 971 46.35 -33.55 20.73
CA PRO A 971 46.77 -34.80 21.39
C PRO A 971 47.19 -34.63 22.85
N TYR A 972 47.88 -33.53 23.16
CA TYR A 972 48.34 -33.24 24.52
C TYR A 972 47.18 -32.94 25.47
N GLN A 973 46.15 -32.22 25.01
CA GLN A 973 44.97 -31.92 25.84
C GLN A 973 44.16 -33.19 26.13
N ILE A 974 43.97 -34.06 25.14
CA ILE A 974 43.29 -35.35 25.35
C ILE A 974 44.11 -36.29 26.25
N GLN A 975 45.44 -36.28 26.15
CA GLN A 975 46.32 -37.00 27.10
C GLN A 975 46.08 -36.53 28.55
N GLN A 976 46.00 -35.21 28.76
CA GLN A 976 45.73 -34.62 30.09
C GLN A 976 44.32 -34.95 30.59
N LEU A 977 43.32 -34.97 29.71
CA LEU A 977 41.97 -35.39 30.05
C LEU A 977 41.95 -36.82 30.59
N PHE A 978 42.58 -37.77 29.87
CA PHE A 978 42.62 -39.16 30.31
C PHE A 978 43.40 -39.32 31.62
N LYS A 979 44.54 -38.64 31.75
CA LYS A 979 45.36 -38.67 32.97
C LYS A 979 44.55 -38.24 34.19
N ASN A 980 43.82 -37.13 34.09
CA ASN A 980 43.02 -36.60 35.20
C ASN A 980 41.87 -37.55 35.61
N LEU A 981 41.17 -38.14 34.63
CA LEU A 981 40.05 -39.05 34.92
C LEU A 981 40.53 -40.39 35.49
N ILE A 982 41.59 -40.97 34.95
CA ILE A 982 42.14 -42.26 35.43
C ILE A 982 42.74 -42.10 36.83
N LEU A 983 43.51 -41.03 37.08
CA LEU A 983 44.06 -40.78 38.42
C LEU A 983 42.96 -40.55 39.46
N ASN A 984 41.87 -39.86 39.11
CA ASN A 984 40.72 -39.72 40.00
C ASN A 984 40.06 -41.08 40.31
N ALA A 985 39.87 -41.93 39.30
CA ALA A 985 39.33 -43.27 39.49
C ALA A 985 40.20 -44.15 40.42
N ILE A 986 41.52 -44.10 40.27
CA ILE A 986 42.46 -44.83 41.16
C ILE A 986 42.41 -44.24 42.58
N LYS A 987 42.41 -42.92 42.69
CA LYS A 987 42.46 -42.20 43.97
C LYS A 987 41.22 -42.41 44.83
N TYR A 988 40.03 -42.40 44.23
CA TYR A 988 38.74 -42.56 44.93
C TYR A 988 38.23 -44.00 44.90
N SER A 989 39.14 -44.97 44.84
CA SER A 989 38.84 -46.39 45.00
C SER A 989 38.46 -46.73 46.45
N LYS A 990 37.72 -47.82 46.63
CA LYS A 990 37.33 -48.33 47.96
C LYS A 990 38.52 -49.02 48.63
N GLU A 991 38.60 -48.91 49.95
CA GLU A 991 39.57 -49.68 50.74
C GLU A 991 39.29 -51.20 50.54
N ASP A 992 40.35 -51.98 50.31
CA ASP A 992 40.35 -53.44 50.08
C ASP A 992 39.70 -53.97 48.77
N ILE A 993 39.28 -53.12 47.85
CA ILE A 993 38.76 -53.53 46.52
C ILE A 993 39.72 -53.07 45.42
N ILE A 994 40.00 -53.96 44.47
CA ILE A 994 40.85 -53.66 43.31
C ILE A 994 40.13 -52.61 42.43
N PRO A 995 40.77 -51.47 42.10
CA PRO A 995 40.17 -50.49 41.20
C PRO A 995 40.03 -51.07 39.79
N GLU A 996 38.81 -51.09 39.28
CA GLU A 996 38.51 -51.50 37.90
C GLU A 996 38.07 -50.28 37.10
N ILE A 997 38.78 -50.00 36.01
CA ILE A 997 38.52 -48.84 35.14
C ILE A 997 38.25 -49.35 33.72
N LYS A 998 37.09 -48.99 33.18
CA LYS A 998 36.63 -49.38 31.84
C LYS A 998 36.57 -48.16 30.93
N ILE A 999 37.25 -48.21 29.79
CA ILE A 999 37.26 -47.13 28.79
C ILE A 999 36.68 -47.67 27.47
N GLU A 1000 35.49 -47.19 27.12
CA GLU A 1000 34.72 -47.60 25.93
C GLU A 1000 34.45 -46.42 25.01
N THR A 1001 34.45 -46.69 23.71
CA THR A 1001 34.02 -45.72 22.71
C THR A 1001 32.78 -46.23 21.98
N LEU A 1002 31.73 -45.43 21.94
CA LEU A 1002 30.42 -45.74 21.40
C LEU A 1002 29.98 -44.64 20.42
N ASN A 1003 29.04 -44.96 19.54
CA ASN A 1003 28.34 -43.95 18.75
C ASN A 1003 27.10 -43.49 19.52
N PRO A 1004 26.95 -42.19 19.83
CA PRO A 1004 25.76 -41.65 20.48
C PRO A 1004 24.56 -41.70 19.52
N SER A 1005 23.34 -41.84 20.06
CA SER A 1005 22.12 -41.70 19.25
C SER A 1005 21.88 -40.23 18.89
N PRO A 1006 21.18 -39.93 17.77
CA PRO A 1006 20.80 -38.55 17.43
C PRO A 1006 20.02 -37.84 18.54
N ASP A 1007 19.11 -38.56 19.22
CA ASP A 1007 18.34 -38.04 20.35
C ASP A 1007 19.23 -37.64 21.53
N GLU A 1008 20.29 -38.40 21.80
CA GLU A 1008 21.25 -38.12 22.87
C GLU A 1008 22.06 -36.85 22.60
N ILE A 1009 22.35 -36.54 21.32
CA ILE A 1009 23.05 -35.31 20.92
C ILE A 1009 22.11 -34.10 20.96
N LEU A 1010 20.84 -34.26 20.55
CA LEU A 1010 19.81 -33.23 20.63
C LEU A 1010 19.55 -32.79 22.08
N GLU A 1011 19.47 -33.74 23.03
CA GLU A 1011 19.33 -33.42 24.47
C GLU A 1011 20.50 -32.58 25.00
N LEU A 1012 21.70 -32.72 24.42
CA LEU A 1012 22.90 -31.99 24.81
C LEU A 1012 23.05 -30.64 24.08
N GLY A 1013 22.14 -30.32 23.15
CA GLY A 1013 22.21 -29.10 22.34
C GLY A 1013 23.24 -29.17 21.20
N GLY A 1014 23.65 -30.38 20.80
CA GLY A 1014 24.54 -30.61 19.66
C GLY A 1014 23.79 -30.59 18.32
N LYS A 1015 24.54 -30.37 17.23
CA LYS A 1015 23.97 -30.35 15.87
C LYS A 1015 23.90 -31.79 15.33
N THR A 1016 22.72 -32.23 14.89
CA THR A 1016 22.53 -33.58 14.31
C THR A 1016 23.31 -33.81 13.01
N ASP A 1017 23.74 -32.74 12.35
CA ASP A 1017 24.48 -32.77 11.09
C ASP A 1017 25.96 -33.11 11.28
N ILE A 1018 26.44 -33.11 12.53
CA ILE A 1018 27.81 -33.42 12.90
C ILE A 1018 27.82 -34.80 13.56
N ASN A 1019 28.68 -35.70 13.07
CA ASN A 1019 28.88 -36.99 13.73
C ASN A 1019 29.65 -36.76 15.04
N TYR A 1020 29.16 -37.35 16.13
CA TYR A 1020 29.85 -37.33 17.42
C TYR A 1020 30.33 -38.73 17.79
N VAL A 1021 31.39 -38.78 18.60
CA VAL A 1021 31.86 -39.99 19.25
C VAL A 1021 31.68 -39.86 20.76
N LYS A 1022 31.17 -40.91 21.40
CA LYS A 1022 30.91 -40.97 22.84
C LYS A 1022 31.98 -41.83 23.53
N ILE A 1023 32.84 -41.20 24.31
CA ILE A 1023 33.86 -41.86 25.13
C ILE A 1023 33.31 -42.02 26.55
N CYS A 1024 33.22 -43.26 27.02
CA CYS A 1024 32.73 -43.64 28.34
C CYS A 1024 33.89 -44.13 29.21
N ILE A 1025 34.12 -43.50 30.36
CA ILE A 1025 35.13 -43.91 31.33
C ILE A 1025 34.41 -44.22 32.64
N SER A 1026 34.42 -45.50 33.05
CA SER A 1026 33.72 -45.98 34.24
C SER A 1026 34.68 -46.57 35.28
N ASP A 1027 34.42 -46.32 36.56
CA ASP A 1027 35.16 -46.88 37.70
C ASP A 1027 34.23 -47.60 38.69
N ASN A 1028 34.80 -48.43 39.58
CA ASN A 1028 34.10 -49.14 40.66
C ASN A 1028 34.32 -48.51 42.06
N GLY A 1029 34.69 -47.23 42.11
CA GLY A 1029 35.11 -46.50 43.31
C GLY A 1029 33.97 -46.13 44.27
N ILE A 1030 34.24 -45.17 45.16
CA ILE A 1030 33.30 -44.75 46.21
C ILE A 1030 32.05 -44.03 45.65
N GLY A 1031 32.13 -43.45 44.45
CA GLY A 1031 31.05 -42.67 43.84
C GLY A 1031 30.59 -41.46 44.67
N PHE A 1032 29.65 -40.68 44.16
CA PHE A 1032 29.08 -39.52 44.84
C PHE A 1032 27.59 -39.33 44.51
N SER A 1033 26.90 -38.43 45.25
CA SER A 1033 25.49 -38.12 44.99
C SER A 1033 25.32 -37.39 43.66
N GLN A 1034 24.40 -37.86 42.81
CA GLN A 1034 24.14 -37.32 41.47
C GLN A 1034 23.80 -35.82 41.47
N GLU A 1035 23.30 -35.27 42.58
CA GLU A 1035 23.01 -33.84 42.73
C GLU A 1035 24.24 -32.94 42.55
N TYR A 1036 25.45 -33.48 42.78
CA TYR A 1036 26.71 -32.76 42.59
C TYR A 1036 27.27 -32.86 41.18
N ALA A 1037 26.64 -33.61 40.26
CA ALA A 1037 27.13 -33.86 38.91
C ALA A 1037 27.44 -32.58 38.11
N SER A 1038 26.68 -31.50 38.31
CA SER A 1038 26.96 -30.20 37.68
C SER A 1038 28.04 -29.39 38.41
N LYS A 1039 28.18 -29.57 39.73
CA LYS A 1039 29.09 -28.78 40.58
C LYS A 1039 30.54 -29.28 40.56
N ILE A 1040 30.76 -30.57 40.28
CA ILE A 1040 32.11 -31.16 40.27
C ILE A 1040 33.07 -30.54 39.23
N PHE A 1041 32.53 -29.86 38.21
CA PHE A 1041 33.33 -29.18 37.19
C PHE A 1041 33.68 -27.74 37.58
N ASN A 1042 33.11 -27.20 38.66
CA ASN A 1042 33.39 -25.83 39.11
C ASN A 1042 34.82 -25.73 39.67
N PRO A 1043 35.55 -24.64 39.36
CA PRO A 1043 36.90 -24.43 39.89
C PRO A 1043 36.94 -24.53 41.41
N PHE A 1044 37.94 -25.25 41.94
CA PHE A 1044 38.20 -25.43 43.37
C PHE A 1044 37.14 -26.21 44.17
N PHE A 1045 36.10 -26.76 43.52
CA PHE A 1045 35.06 -27.52 44.21
C PHE A 1045 35.53 -28.93 44.60
N ARG A 1046 35.20 -29.39 45.83
CA ARG A 1046 35.59 -30.71 46.36
C ARG A 1046 34.47 -31.33 47.21
N LEU A 1047 34.31 -32.66 47.11
CA LEU A 1047 33.27 -33.43 47.82
C LEU A 1047 33.71 -34.03 49.16
N HIS A 1048 35.03 -34.21 49.37
CA HIS A 1048 35.58 -34.81 50.59
C HIS A 1048 36.51 -33.82 51.30
N ASN A 1049 36.49 -33.82 52.65
CA ASN A 1049 37.36 -32.99 53.47
C ASN A 1049 38.84 -33.34 53.26
N SER A 1050 39.70 -32.33 53.46
CA SER A 1050 41.13 -32.32 53.12
C SER A 1050 41.98 -33.46 53.69
N ASP A 1051 41.47 -34.17 54.69
CA ASP A 1051 42.26 -35.06 55.54
C ASP A 1051 42.34 -36.49 54.98
N LYS A 1052 41.42 -36.90 54.08
CA LYS A 1052 41.38 -38.28 53.53
C LYS A 1052 41.85 -38.41 52.08
N TYR A 1053 41.73 -37.36 51.25
CA TYR A 1053 42.05 -37.42 49.82
C TYR A 1053 42.72 -36.12 49.30
N HIS A 1054 43.93 -36.20 48.72
CA HIS A 1054 44.72 -35.03 48.27
C HIS A 1054 44.41 -34.58 46.84
N GLY A 1055 44.07 -33.31 46.60
CA GLY A 1055 43.93 -32.75 45.23
C GLY A 1055 43.55 -31.28 45.24
N SER A 1056 43.66 -30.56 44.11
CA SER A 1056 43.40 -29.10 44.01
C SER A 1056 41.92 -28.71 43.85
N GLY A 1057 41.11 -29.59 43.25
CA GLY A 1057 39.75 -29.25 42.77
C GLY A 1057 39.74 -28.57 41.40
N LEU A 1058 40.88 -28.46 40.70
CA LEU A 1058 40.98 -27.91 39.34
C LEU A 1058 41.00 -28.99 38.24
N GLY A 1059 41.34 -30.24 38.56
CA GLY A 1059 41.50 -31.31 37.56
C GLY A 1059 40.24 -31.61 36.73
N LEU A 1060 39.04 -31.60 37.34
CA LEU A 1060 37.79 -31.81 36.60
C LEU A 1060 37.35 -30.56 35.82
N THR A 1061 37.64 -29.37 36.34
CA THR A 1061 37.47 -28.10 35.60
C THR A 1061 38.35 -28.08 34.34
N LEU A 1062 39.58 -28.59 34.45
CA LEU A 1062 40.49 -28.76 33.31
C LEU A 1062 39.90 -29.70 32.26
N VAL A 1063 39.35 -30.85 32.69
CA VAL A 1063 38.66 -31.80 31.80
C VAL A 1063 37.51 -31.12 31.06
N LYS A 1064 36.67 -30.35 31.76
CA LYS A 1064 35.57 -29.61 31.11
C LYS A 1064 36.08 -28.62 30.08
N LYS A 1065 37.11 -27.84 30.41
CA LYS A 1065 37.73 -26.86 29.50
C LYS A 1065 38.34 -27.51 28.26
N ILE A 1066 38.96 -28.68 28.41
CA ILE A 1066 39.50 -29.46 27.29
C ILE A 1066 38.38 -29.91 26.36
N VAL A 1067 37.27 -30.41 26.89
CA VAL A 1067 36.11 -30.81 26.09
C VAL A 1067 35.50 -29.61 25.36
N ASP A 1068 35.36 -28.46 26.03
CA ASP A 1068 34.85 -27.22 25.42
C ASP A 1068 35.77 -26.71 24.30
N ASN A 1069 37.09 -26.85 24.46
CA ASN A 1069 38.06 -26.52 23.41
C ASN A 1069 37.90 -27.40 22.16
N HIS A 1070 37.30 -28.58 22.26
CA HIS A 1070 37.02 -29.48 21.14
C HIS A 1070 35.56 -29.42 20.70
N GLU A 1071 34.80 -28.39 21.12
CA GLU A 1071 33.37 -28.23 20.78
C GLU A 1071 32.52 -29.46 21.19
N GLY A 1072 32.93 -30.11 22.26
CA GLY A 1072 32.30 -31.32 22.78
C GLY A 1072 31.41 -31.10 24.00
N PHE A 1073 30.80 -32.18 24.46
CA PHE A 1073 29.97 -32.21 25.66
C PHE A 1073 30.51 -33.21 26.69
N ILE A 1074 30.24 -32.97 27.97
CA ILE A 1074 30.60 -33.91 29.04
C ILE A 1074 29.46 -34.04 30.03
N LYS A 1075 29.14 -35.28 30.41
CA LYS A 1075 28.12 -35.66 31.38
C LYS A 1075 28.72 -36.67 32.36
N VAL A 1076 28.21 -36.70 33.58
CA VAL A 1076 28.66 -37.65 34.60
C VAL A 1076 27.45 -38.34 35.23
N SER A 1077 27.58 -39.63 35.49
CA SER A 1077 26.64 -40.43 36.27
C SER A 1077 27.39 -41.08 37.41
N SER A 1078 26.95 -40.90 38.65
CA SER A 1078 27.60 -41.46 39.83
C SER A 1078 26.57 -41.95 40.84
N LYS A 1079 26.90 -43.05 41.51
CA LYS A 1079 26.11 -43.59 42.62
C LYS A 1079 27.03 -43.94 43.77
N ILE A 1080 26.63 -43.55 44.98
CA ILE A 1080 27.39 -43.82 46.20
C ILE A 1080 27.62 -45.34 46.33
N ASN A 1081 28.88 -45.71 46.56
CA ASN A 1081 29.39 -47.08 46.63
C ASN A 1081 29.20 -47.94 45.38
N GLN A 1082 28.92 -47.37 44.21
CA GLN A 1082 28.83 -48.11 42.94
C GLN A 1082 29.82 -47.62 41.87
N GLY A 1083 30.49 -46.48 42.12
CA GLY A 1083 31.46 -45.88 41.21
C GLY A 1083 30.90 -44.74 40.38
N THR A 1084 31.71 -44.24 39.43
CA THR A 1084 31.37 -43.10 38.57
C THR A 1084 31.61 -43.42 37.10
N THR A 1085 30.74 -42.92 36.22
CA THR A 1085 30.90 -42.95 34.77
C THR A 1085 30.91 -41.53 34.20
N PHE A 1086 31.97 -41.18 33.48
CA PHE A 1086 32.07 -39.96 32.67
C PHE A 1086 31.75 -40.28 31.20
N TYR A 1087 30.87 -39.49 30.61
CA TYR A 1087 30.50 -39.53 29.20
C TYR A 1087 31.01 -38.28 28.51
N ILE A 1088 31.87 -38.43 27.51
CA ILE A 1088 32.46 -37.33 26.76
C ILE A 1088 32.06 -37.48 25.30
N TYR A 1089 31.51 -36.43 24.71
CA TYR A 1089 31.04 -36.38 23.33
C TYR A 1089 31.96 -35.44 22.56
N LEU A 1090 32.67 -35.94 21.56
CA LEU A 1090 33.54 -35.12 20.71
C LEU A 1090 33.06 -35.18 19.25
N PRO A 1091 33.11 -34.08 18.48
CA PRO A 1091 32.82 -34.10 17.06
C PRO A 1091 33.89 -34.90 16.29
N LEU A 1092 33.46 -35.65 15.27
CA LEU A 1092 34.28 -36.52 14.41
C LEU A 1092 34.96 -35.77 13.26
#